data_AF-A0A6C0GIX4-F1
#
_entry.id   AF-A0A6C0GIX4-F1
#
_cell.length_a   1.000
_cell.length_b   1.000
_cell.length_c   1.000
_cell.angle_alpha   90.00
_cell.angle_beta   90.00
_cell.angle_gamma   90.00
#
_symmetry.space_group_name_H-M   'P 1'
#
loop_
_entity.id
_entity.type
_entity.pdbx_description
1 polymer ?
#
loop_
_entity_poly.entity_id
_entity_poly.type
_entity_poly.pdbx_seq_one_letter_code
_entity_poly.pdbx_strand_id
1 'polypeptide(L)'
;MKKLVPAFILIVFFGCFHKQIISSFNSVKSIRLQSDLAFISSHSVPSKQIVLTSNTQPFTTIQQRNTEASLNDLLFFPLPFLQQDANPIIIPLRIGALDSQANNKAAQLLDNRITPVSGLEKELTNPASLLLQYNLYEKAITVVKNKQTLLPFRNLDTLTFASLTIGEPKGNTFQNYLSKYTSFQHFAVAGKEISEKESETLLSTLGNYKVVIIGLHNVNSSALQAYGISQASRTLIERLRTKTDVVLAVFGSPYSLKYFDRVENLVCAYDNNSITQKIVPQILFGAIPASGKLPVTVTAGLKAGDGVNTVSLKRLGYSIPEQVGLHSATLRRIDDMVDNYIQDGVMPGAQVLVAKNGKVVFEKAYGHLTYEEKTPVTTHTIYDLASVTKVAATLQAVMSLDAQGKLDINQKASYYLPELKNTNKEDMFIRDLLLHQAGLLAFQDHWTKTKTESGLDSSYYSTKSGPDHPVMVAPGLYGIASLKDSLWQWTLQSRLLKKPSPHKKYTFRYSDIGFDILQQVVERLAEQPLDTYLNQTFYQPLGLDELTFNPLHTFDVNNIAPTEMDNRFRGVLVRGTVHDQEAALMGGVAGHAGLFGTANDLAVLMQMNLQNGFYGGKQYLSDQIVPLFTKTQQPNNKRGLGWDKLQPGENVSTLISANAFGHTGFTGTCVWVDPDEDLIYIFLSNRVYPTVNNTKLARYKVREKIQSVVYSAMGAPDGYVAGLEK
;
A
#
# COMPACT_ATOMS: atom_id res chain seq x y z
N MET A 1 22.52 -49.85 -1.29
CA MET A 1 21.39 -49.01 -1.74
C MET A 1 21.81 -47.54 -1.64
N LYS A 2 22.31 -46.96 -2.74
CA LYS A 2 22.70 -45.54 -2.82
C LYS A 2 21.50 -44.74 -3.32
N LYS A 3 20.99 -43.80 -2.53
CA LYS A 3 19.94 -42.87 -2.93
C LYS A 3 20.53 -41.82 -3.88
N LEU A 4 19.98 -41.73 -5.09
CA LEU A 4 20.22 -40.62 -6.00
C LEU A 4 19.63 -39.33 -5.42
N VAL A 5 20.43 -38.28 -5.40
CA VAL A 5 20.00 -36.88 -5.24
C VAL A 5 19.88 -36.30 -6.65
N PRO A 6 18.74 -35.70 -7.06
CA PRO A 6 18.68 -34.99 -8.34
C PRO A 6 19.34 -33.62 -8.18
N ALA A 7 20.35 -33.36 -9.01
CA ALA A 7 20.95 -32.04 -9.18
C ALA A 7 20.01 -31.14 -9.99
N PHE A 8 19.60 -30.01 -9.41
CA PHE A 8 18.92 -28.94 -10.13
C PHE A 8 19.96 -28.08 -10.87
N ILE A 9 19.82 -27.97 -12.20
CA ILE A 9 20.54 -26.98 -13.01
C ILE A 9 19.55 -25.87 -13.33
N LEU A 10 19.79 -24.70 -12.75
CA LEU A 10 19.04 -23.47 -13.01
C LEU A 10 19.74 -22.73 -14.16
N ILE A 11 19.03 -22.51 -15.27
CA ILE A 11 19.50 -21.65 -16.37
C ILE A 11 19.09 -20.21 -16.04
N VAL A 12 20.07 -19.39 -15.68
CA VAL A 12 19.93 -17.94 -15.48
C VAL A 12 20.15 -17.25 -16.82
N PHE A 13 19.21 -16.41 -17.27
CA PHE A 13 19.38 -15.56 -18.43
C PHE A 13 20.44 -14.48 -18.15
N PHE A 14 21.66 -14.67 -18.67
CA PHE A 14 22.62 -13.58 -18.85
C PHE A 14 22.75 -13.29 -20.35
N GLY A 15 22.24 -12.13 -20.76
CA GLY A 15 22.54 -11.56 -22.07
C GLY A 15 23.96 -10.96 -22.06
N CYS A 16 24.83 -11.51 -22.90
CA CYS A 16 26.16 -11.02 -23.28
C CYS A 16 27.26 -11.01 -22.19
N PHE A 17 27.94 -12.15 -22.03
CA PHE A 17 29.37 -12.16 -21.71
C PHE A 17 30.13 -12.74 -22.90
N HIS A 18 31.06 -11.95 -23.46
CA HIS A 18 32.12 -12.49 -24.30
C HIS A 18 33.46 -11.89 -23.88
N LYS A 19 34.39 -12.79 -23.52
CA LYS A 19 35.84 -12.66 -23.39
C LYS A 19 36.41 -11.62 -22.41
N GLN A 20 36.67 -12.07 -21.18
CA GLN A 20 38.03 -12.09 -20.60
C GLN A 20 38.00 -12.79 -19.23
N ILE A 21 38.82 -13.84 -19.09
CA ILE A 21 39.63 -14.24 -17.92
C ILE A 21 40.12 -15.67 -18.20
N ILE A 22 41.36 -15.76 -18.67
CA ILE A 22 42.25 -16.91 -18.46
C ILE A 22 43.17 -16.52 -17.29
N SER A 23 43.57 -17.52 -16.50
CA SER A 23 44.24 -17.49 -15.19
C SER A 23 43.23 -17.42 -14.05
N SER A 24 43.08 -18.41 -13.18
CA SER A 24 44.10 -19.30 -12.62
C SER A 24 43.40 -20.53 -12.06
N PHE A 25 43.82 -21.75 -12.43
CA PHE A 25 43.79 -22.94 -11.57
C PHE A 25 44.58 -24.05 -12.24
N ASN A 26 45.87 -24.12 -11.89
CA ASN A 26 46.68 -25.32 -12.07
C ASN A 26 46.21 -26.34 -11.03
N SER A 27 45.77 -27.52 -11.48
CA SER A 27 46.37 -28.81 -11.05
C SER A 27 45.54 -30.00 -11.51
N VAL A 28 46.27 -31.07 -11.84
CA VAL A 28 45.88 -32.48 -11.93
C VAL A 28 45.57 -33.05 -13.33
N LYS A 29 46.64 -33.64 -13.88
CA LYS A 29 46.78 -34.89 -14.67
C LYS A 29 46.30 -34.95 -16.13
N SER A 30 47.30 -34.77 -16.99
CA SER A 30 47.62 -35.52 -18.22
C SER A 30 46.75 -36.73 -18.57
N ILE A 31 46.29 -36.79 -19.83
CA ILE A 31 46.42 -37.92 -20.75
C ILE A 31 46.65 -37.32 -22.16
N ARG A 32 47.73 -37.75 -22.83
CA ARG A 32 48.10 -37.44 -24.22
C ARG A 32 47.16 -38.16 -25.20
N LEU A 33 46.92 -37.58 -26.37
CA LEU A 33 47.05 -38.24 -27.67
C LEU A 33 47.22 -37.19 -28.79
N GLN A 34 48.25 -37.41 -29.62
CA GLN A 34 48.70 -36.62 -30.77
C GLN A 34 47.89 -36.92 -32.03
N SER A 35 47.83 -35.94 -32.95
CA SER A 35 48.12 -36.00 -34.41
C SER A 35 47.28 -34.92 -35.12
N ASP A 36 47.84 -33.81 -35.56
CA ASP A 36 48.56 -33.55 -36.83
C ASP A 36 47.62 -33.21 -38.03
N LEU A 37 47.81 -31.97 -38.54
CA LEU A 37 47.84 -31.52 -39.96
C LEU A 37 46.61 -31.77 -40.88
N ALA A 38 46.23 -30.96 -41.88
CA ALA A 38 46.72 -29.73 -42.52
C ALA A 38 45.61 -29.13 -43.41
N PHE A 39 45.78 -27.85 -43.76
CA PHE A 39 45.06 -27.05 -44.78
C PHE A 39 45.18 -27.62 -46.21
N ILE A 40 44.11 -27.56 -47.03
CA ILE A 40 44.16 -27.32 -48.50
C ILE A 40 42.92 -26.55 -48.98
N SER A 41 43.15 -25.68 -49.95
CA SER A 41 42.36 -24.60 -50.55
C SER A 41 41.45 -24.95 -51.74
N SER A 42 40.54 -24.01 -52.02
CA SER A 42 40.03 -23.51 -53.33
C SER A 42 39.18 -24.42 -54.24
N HIS A 43 38.03 -23.90 -54.71
CA HIS A 43 37.74 -23.56 -56.13
C HIS A 43 36.30 -22.98 -56.29
N SER A 44 36.12 -22.18 -57.34
CA SER A 44 35.01 -21.26 -57.61
C SER A 44 34.17 -21.64 -58.86
N VAL A 45 33.01 -20.97 -59.01
CA VAL A 45 32.21 -20.67 -60.27
C VAL A 45 31.03 -21.64 -60.58
N PRO A 46 29.89 -21.25 -61.25
CA PRO A 46 29.16 -19.97 -61.39
C PRO A 46 27.63 -20.01 -61.05
N SER A 47 27.05 -18.81 -61.02
CA SER A 47 25.65 -18.39 -60.93
C SER A 47 24.68 -18.83 -62.04
N LYS A 48 23.40 -19.07 -61.69
CA LYS A 48 22.22 -18.92 -62.58
C LYS A 48 21.14 -18.05 -61.91
N GLN A 49 20.73 -16.99 -62.61
CA GLN A 49 19.58 -16.13 -62.30
C GLN A 49 18.27 -16.84 -62.64
N ILE A 50 17.25 -16.65 -61.80
CA ILE A 50 15.83 -16.78 -62.19
C ILE A 50 15.14 -15.48 -61.75
N VAL A 51 14.53 -14.81 -62.74
CA VAL A 51 13.74 -13.59 -62.59
C VAL A 51 12.28 -14.00 -62.35
N LEU A 52 11.68 -13.48 -61.28
CA LEU A 52 10.22 -13.42 -61.12
C LEU A 52 9.81 -12.00 -60.72
N THR A 53 8.95 -11.41 -61.53
CA THR A 53 8.39 -10.06 -61.43
C THR A 53 7.13 -10.06 -60.56
N SER A 54 7.10 -9.23 -59.50
CA SER A 54 6.08 -8.18 -59.27
C SER A 54 6.02 -7.72 -57.80
N ASN A 55 6.33 -6.44 -57.61
CA ASN A 55 5.90 -5.47 -56.59
C ASN A 55 5.69 -5.93 -55.13
N THR A 56 6.75 -5.85 -54.32
CA THR A 56 6.84 -5.00 -53.10
C THR A 56 8.28 -5.08 -52.52
N GLN A 57 8.78 -3.97 -51.99
CA GLN A 57 10.19 -3.64 -51.73
C GLN A 57 10.82 -4.26 -50.44
N PRO A 58 12.15 -4.16 -50.22
CA PRO A 58 13.03 -5.33 -50.07
C PRO A 58 13.40 -5.72 -48.62
N PHE A 59 13.56 -7.04 -48.41
CA PHE A 59 14.43 -7.56 -47.35
C PHE A 59 15.89 -7.49 -47.80
N THR A 60 16.75 -6.92 -46.97
CA THR A 60 18.19 -6.85 -47.22
C THR A 60 18.83 -8.22 -47.04
N THR A 61 19.57 -8.60 -48.06
CA THR A 61 20.39 -9.80 -48.25
C THR A 61 21.39 -10.02 -47.11
N ILE A 62 21.33 -11.15 -46.40
CA ILE A 62 22.47 -11.63 -45.60
C ILE A 62 23.36 -12.44 -46.54
N GLN A 63 24.54 -11.89 -46.88
CA GLN A 63 25.63 -12.65 -47.46
C GLN A 63 25.97 -13.82 -46.52
N GLN A 64 25.97 -15.05 -47.05
CA GLN A 64 26.63 -16.19 -46.40
C GLN A 64 28.10 -15.83 -46.19
N ARG A 65 28.47 -15.47 -44.97
CA ARG A 65 29.84 -15.65 -44.50
C ARG A 65 29.93 -17.09 -44.01
N ASN A 66 30.82 -17.85 -44.65
CA ASN A 66 31.33 -19.09 -44.09
C ASN A 66 32.01 -18.76 -42.75
N THR A 67 31.32 -19.05 -41.66
CA THR A 67 31.93 -19.18 -40.33
C THR A 67 31.43 -20.49 -39.75
N GLU A 68 32.36 -21.41 -39.50
CA GLU A 68 32.14 -22.67 -38.81
C GLU A 68 31.37 -22.42 -37.51
N ALA A 69 30.17 -22.99 -37.40
CA ALA A 69 29.40 -22.97 -36.18
C ALA A 69 30.11 -23.84 -35.14
N SER A 70 30.59 -23.23 -34.06
CA SER A 70 31.04 -23.96 -32.88
C SER A 70 29.83 -24.42 -32.08
N LEU A 71 29.97 -25.53 -31.35
CA LEU A 71 28.94 -26.34 -30.69
C LEU A 71 28.11 -25.65 -29.57
N ASN A 72 28.04 -24.32 -29.52
CA ASN A 72 27.35 -23.55 -28.47
C ASN A 72 26.42 -22.43 -28.96
N ASP A 73 26.04 -22.42 -30.25
CA ASP A 73 25.16 -21.37 -30.77
C ASP A 73 23.67 -21.67 -30.46
N LEU A 74 23.15 -20.99 -29.42
CA LEU A 74 21.71 -20.91 -29.11
C LEU A 74 21.01 -19.95 -30.07
N LEU A 75 20.15 -20.46 -30.94
CA LEU A 75 19.26 -19.67 -31.80
C LEU A 75 18.06 -19.17 -30.97
N PHE A 76 17.99 -17.85 -30.71
CA PHE A 76 16.81 -17.20 -30.14
C PHE A 76 15.90 -16.67 -31.26
N PHE A 77 14.63 -17.11 -31.26
CA PHE A 77 13.58 -16.48 -32.05
C PHE A 77 12.84 -15.43 -31.19
N PRO A 78 12.69 -14.18 -31.64
CA PRO A 78 11.75 -13.25 -31.02
C PRO A 78 10.32 -13.65 -31.42
N LEU A 79 9.46 -13.92 -30.44
CA LEU A 79 8.03 -14.08 -30.67
C LEU A 79 7.35 -12.71 -30.53
N PRO A 80 6.73 -12.13 -31.58
CA PRO A 80 5.69 -11.14 -31.41
C PRO A 80 4.30 -11.81 -31.58
N PHE A 81 3.37 -11.46 -30.70
CA PHE A 81 1.91 -11.60 -30.84
C PHE A 81 1.33 -13.00 -31.09
N LEU A 82 0.73 -13.59 -30.06
CA LEU A 82 -0.42 -14.49 -30.19
C LEU A 82 -1.48 -14.11 -29.17
N GLN A 83 -2.40 -13.24 -29.59
CA GLN A 83 -3.75 -13.15 -29.03
C GLN A 83 -4.64 -14.08 -29.86
N GLN A 84 -5.38 -14.94 -29.14
CA GLN A 84 -6.60 -15.68 -29.53
C GLN A 84 -6.60 -16.51 -30.82
N ASP A 85 -6.82 -17.82 -30.65
CA ASP A 85 -7.23 -18.83 -31.63
C ASP A 85 -6.42 -18.93 -32.93
N ALA A 86 -5.37 -19.77 -32.94
CA ALA A 86 -4.92 -20.42 -34.17
C ALA A 86 -4.14 -21.72 -33.89
N ASN A 87 -4.46 -22.76 -34.66
CA ASN A 87 -3.83 -24.08 -34.72
C ASN A 87 -2.28 -24.04 -34.74
N PRO A 88 -1.60 -25.11 -34.29
CA PRO A 88 -0.15 -25.20 -34.32
C PRO A 88 0.38 -24.99 -35.75
N ILE A 89 1.23 -23.98 -35.92
CA ILE A 89 1.99 -23.76 -37.16
C ILE A 89 3.03 -24.89 -37.25
N ILE A 90 2.71 -25.92 -38.04
CA ILE A 90 3.70 -26.92 -38.47
C ILE A 90 4.49 -26.28 -39.61
N ILE A 91 5.73 -25.89 -39.34
CA ILE A 91 6.69 -25.49 -40.38
C ILE A 91 7.32 -26.77 -40.94
N PRO A 92 7.07 -27.16 -42.19
CA PRO A 92 7.73 -28.32 -42.77
C PRO A 92 9.18 -27.95 -43.12
N LEU A 93 10.12 -28.39 -42.31
CA LEU A 93 11.54 -28.40 -42.69
C LEU A 93 11.71 -29.39 -43.85
N ARG A 94 11.86 -28.88 -45.08
CA ARG A 94 12.42 -29.67 -46.19
C ARG A 94 13.91 -29.86 -45.93
N ILE A 95 14.23 -30.95 -45.24
CA ILE A 95 15.61 -31.38 -45.02
C ILE A 95 16.11 -32.01 -46.32
N GLY A 96 16.94 -31.27 -47.06
CA GLY A 96 17.78 -31.84 -48.11
C GLY A 96 18.75 -32.84 -47.49
N ALA A 97 18.95 -33.97 -48.19
CA ALA A 97 19.65 -35.16 -47.71
C ALA A 97 20.88 -34.87 -46.84
N LEU A 98 20.72 -35.06 -45.53
CA LEU A 98 21.79 -35.13 -44.55
C LEU A 98 21.95 -36.59 -44.11
N ASP A 99 23.21 -36.95 -43.84
CA ASP A 99 23.66 -38.28 -43.42
C ASP A 99 22.80 -38.88 -42.29
N SER A 100 22.39 -40.13 -42.50
CA SER A 100 21.61 -40.96 -41.57
C SER A 100 22.14 -41.00 -40.14
N GLN A 101 23.45 -40.77 -39.93
CA GLN A 101 24.06 -40.69 -38.60
C GLN A 101 23.74 -39.39 -37.86
N ALA A 102 23.62 -38.25 -38.56
CA ALA A 102 23.30 -36.95 -37.96
C ALA A 102 21.83 -36.88 -37.53
N ASN A 103 20.92 -37.50 -38.31
CA ASN A 103 19.50 -37.57 -37.97
C ASN A 103 19.25 -38.44 -36.72
N ASN A 104 19.96 -39.56 -36.55
CA ASN A 104 19.81 -40.39 -35.35
C ASN A 104 20.38 -39.71 -34.08
N LYS A 105 21.43 -38.89 -34.21
CA LYS A 105 21.98 -38.12 -33.08
C LYS A 105 21.10 -36.92 -32.69
N ALA A 106 20.55 -36.21 -33.67
CA ALA A 106 19.58 -35.14 -33.45
C ALA A 106 18.27 -35.68 -32.85
N ALA A 107 17.80 -36.85 -33.33
CA ALA A 107 16.65 -37.55 -32.77
C ALA A 107 16.92 -38.02 -31.32
N GLN A 108 18.09 -38.57 -31.01
CA GLN A 108 18.46 -38.95 -29.62
C GLN A 108 18.62 -37.77 -28.66
N LEU A 109 18.99 -36.58 -29.16
CA LEU A 109 19.03 -35.34 -28.37
C LEU A 109 17.62 -34.75 -28.15
N LEU A 110 16.69 -34.97 -29.06
CA LEU A 110 15.27 -34.58 -28.92
C LEU A 110 14.46 -35.61 -28.11
N ASP A 111 14.87 -36.89 -28.09
CA ASP A 111 14.22 -37.96 -27.32
C ASP A 111 14.44 -37.83 -25.80
N ASN A 112 15.42 -37.03 -25.38
CA ASN A 112 15.64 -36.72 -23.98
C ASN A 112 15.34 -35.25 -23.68
N ARG A 113 14.11 -35.05 -23.18
CA ARG A 113 13.51 -33.83 -22.60
C ARG A 113 12.70 -32.95 -23.57
N ILE A 114 11.75 -33.55 -24.26
CA ILE A 114 10.48 -32.82 -24.50
C ILE A 114 9.83 -32.65 -23.13
N THR A 115 10.05 -31.50 -22.49
CA THR A 115 9.30 -31.13 -21.29
C THR A 115 7.88 -30.83 -21.75
N PRO A 116 6.84 -31.52 -21.24
CA PRO A 116 5.47 -31.22 -21.60
C PRO A 116 5.19 -29.73 -21.35
N VAL A 117 4.84 -28.99 -22.39
CA VAL A 117 4.48 -27.55 -22.27
C VAL A 117 3.12 -27.39 -21.58
N SER A 118 2.37 -28.48 -21.44
CA SER A 118 1.14 -28.56 -20.67
C SER A 118 1.41 -28.28 -19.20
N GLY A 119 0.90 -27.17 -18.69
CA GLY A 119 1.09 -26.78 -17.28
C GLY A 119 2.34 -25.93 -17.02
N LEU A 120 3.16 -25.65 -18.04
CA LEU A 120 4.35 -24.79 -17.91
C LEU A 120 3.99 -23.39 -17.41
N GLU A 121 2.87 -22.82 -17.88
CA GLU A 121 2.37 -21.55 -17.37
C GLU A 121 2.05 -21.63 -15.87
N LYS A 122 1.39 -22.70 -15.40
CA LYS A 122 1.11 -22.91 -13.97
C LYS A 122 2.39 -23.11 -13.14
N GLU A 123 3.41 -23.78 -13.68
CA GLU A 123 4.71 -23.92 -13.00
C GLU A 123 5.49 -22.60 -12.96
N LEU A 124 5.50 -21.83 -14.05
CA LEU A 124 6.21 -20.55 -14.14
C LEU A 124 5.50 -19.42 -13.38
N THR A 125 4.18 -19.53 -13.16
CA THR A 125 3.37 -18.55 -12.43
C THR A 125 3.01 -19.00 -11.02
N ASN A 126 3.60 -20.09 -10.52
CA ASN A 126 3.36 -20.52 -9.15
C ASN A 126 3.91 -19.49 -8.13
N PRO A 127 3.41 -19.50 -6.88
CA PRO A 127 3.82 -18.50 -5.88
C PRO A 127 5.31 -18.49 -5.55
N ALA A 128 6.01 -19.63 -5.63
CA ALA A 128 7.45 -19.70 -5.42
C ALA A 128 8.24 -19.05 -6.56
N SER A 129 7.81 -19.24 -7.81
CA SER A 129 8.37 -18.58 -8.99
C SER A 129 8.17 -17.06 -8.92
N LEU A 130 7.00 -16.60 -8.47
CA LEU A 130 6.73 -15.18 -8.28
C LEU A 130 7.57 -14.58 -7.14
N LEU A 131 7.70 -15.28 -6.01
CA LEU A 131 8.58 -14.89 -4.91
C LEU A 131 10.04 -14.74 -5.36
N LEU A 132 10.53 -15.69 -6.16
CA LEU A 132 11.87 -15.61 -6.74
C LEU A 132 12.03 -14.35 -7.60
N GLN A 133 11.04 -14.02 -8.44
CA GLN A 133 11.08 -12.79 -9.26
C GLN A 133 11.14 -11.52 -8.39
N TYR A 134 10.31 -11.41 -7.34
CA TYR A 134 10.38 -10.29 -6.41
C TYR A 134 11.78 -10.18 -5.79
N ASN A 135 12.31 -11.29 -5.28
CA ASN A 135 13.65 -11.30 -4.67
C ASN A 135 14.75 -10.89 -5.64
N LEU A 136 14.68 -11.34 -6.91
CA LEU A 136 15.65 -10.95 -7.93
C LEU A 136 15.54 -9.47 -8.28
N TYR A 137 14.34 -8.94 -8.53
CA TYR A 137 14.16 -7.54 -8.87
C TYR A 137 14.50 -6.60 -7.71
N GLU A 138 14.13 -6.93 -6.46
CA GLU A 138 14.51 -6.15 -5.28
C GLU A 138 16.03 -6.04 -5.14
N LYS A 139 16.78 -7.09 -5.49
CA LYS A 139 18.25 -7.08 -5.46
C LYS A 139 18.90 -6.45 -6.69
N ALA A 140 18.24 -6.51 -7.85
CA ALA A 140 18.77 -6.00 -9.11
C ALA A 140 18.60 -4.49 -9.26
N ILE A 141 17.43 -3.94 -8.90
CA ILE A 141 17.12 -2.52 -9.11
C ILE A 141 18.20 -1.65 -8.45
N THR A 142 18.77 -0.75 -9.25
CA THR A 142 19.97 -0.01 -8.89
C THR A 142 19.66 1.48 -8.82
N VAL A 143 19.84 2.09 -7.65
CA VAL A 143 19.93 3.55 -7.52
C VAL A 143 21.33 3.93 -8.02
N VAL A 144 21.42 4.41 -9.25
CA VAL A 144 22.70 4.70 -9.92
C VAL A 144 23.31 6.00 -9.38
N LYS A 145 22.46 7.02 -9.20
CA LYS A 145 22.84 8.33 -8.63
C LYS A 145 21.81 8.78 -7.61
N ASN A 146 22.28 9.41 -6.54
CA ASN A 146 21.46 9.92 -5.44
C ASN A 146 22.14 11.15 -4.84
N LYS A 147 21.92 12.31 -5.46
CA LYS A 147 22.54 13.56 -5.00
C LYS A 147 21.96 13.98 -3.66
N GLN A 148 22.82 14.52 -2.79
CA GLN A 148 22.46 15.02 -1.46
C GLN A 148 21.66 14.03 -0.61
N THR A 149 21.77 12.73 -0.89
CA THR A 149 21.02 11.67 -0.19
C THR A 149 19.51 11.90 -0.18
N LEU A 150 18.95 12.44 -1.28
CA LEU A 150 17.51 12.66 -1.43
C LEU A 150 16.69 11.37 -1.26
N LEU A 151 17.23 10.24 -1.76
CA LEU A 151 16.62 8.92 -1.63
C LEU A 151 17.22 8.16 -0.44
N PRO A 152 16.40 7.48 0.38
CA PRO A 152 14.93 7.48 0.34
C PRO A 152 14.34 8.80 0.88
N PHE A 153 13.15 9.18 0.38
CA PHE A 153 12.48 10.41 0.80
C PHE A 153 12.12 10.41 2.29
N ARG A 154 12.37 11.54 2.95
CA ARG A 154 12.08 11.82 4.36
C ARG A 154 11.26 13.11 4.46
N ASN A 155 10.62 13.34 5.62
CA ASN A 155 9.88 14.57 5.92
C ASN A 155 8.85 14.91 4.83
N LEU A 156 7.91 14.00 4.58
CA LEU A 156 6.97 14.09 3.46
C LEU A 156 6.13 15.38 3.52
N ASP A 157 5.84 15.85 4.72
CA ASP A 157 5.17 17.12 5.04
C ASP A 157 5.91 18.37 4.53
N THR A 158 7.19 18.25 4.18
CA THR A 158 8.00 19.36 3.64
C THR A 158 8.17 19.31 2.13
N LEU A 159 7.72 18.24 1.47
CA LEU A 159 7.90 17.99 0.05
C LEU A 159 6.57 18.11 -0.69
N THR A 160 6.63 18.55 -1.94
CA THR A 160 5.48 18.48 -2.86
C THR A 160 5.88 17.63 -4.06
N PHE A 161 5.03 16.68 -4.40
CA PHE A 161 5.35 15.66 -5.39
C PHE A 161 4.45 15.75 -6.63
N ALA A 162 5.08 15.61 -7.79
CA ALA A 162 4.40 15.23 -9.01
C ALA A 162 5.08 14.01 -9.63
N SER A 163 4.34 13.25 -10.41
CA SER A 163 4.92 12.17 -11.21
C SER A 163 4.58 12.31 -12.68
N LEU A 164 5.52 11.94 -13.54
CA LEU A 164 5.33 11.90 -14.99
C LEU A 164 5.68 10.50 -15.50
N THR A 165 4.74 9.82 -16.15
CA THR A 165 5.06 8.63 -16.95
C THR A 165 5.29 9.03 -18.40
N ILE A 166 6.32 8.45 -19.03
CA ILE A 166 6.58 8.60 -20.46
C ILE A 166 6.59 7.20 -21.07
N GLY A 167 5.74 6.97 -22.07
CA GLY A 167 5.58 5.68 -22.73
C GLY A 167 4.52 4.75 -22.12
N GLU A 168 3.83 5.17 -21.06
CA GLU A 168 2.70 4.47 -20.45
C GLU A 168 1.60 5.47 -20.04
N PRO A 169 0.32 5.04 -19.98
CA PRO A 169 -0.79 5.92 -19.61
C PRO A 169 -0.73 6.35 -18.14
N LYS A 170 -1.51 7.39 -17.81
CA LYS A 170 -1.72 7.87 -16.44
C LYS A 170 -2.43 6.79 -15.61
N GLY A 171 -2.07 6.67 -14.33
CA GLY A 171 -2.66 5.69 -13.42
C GLY A 171 -2.10 4.28 -13.60
N ASN A 172 -0.90 4.15 -14.19
CA ASN A 172 -0.20 2.86 -14.29
C ASN A 172 0.25 2.34 -12.91
N THR A 173 0.76 1.10 -12.87
CA THR A 173 1.18 0.45 -11.62
C THR A 173 2.20 1.28 -10.86
N PHE A 174 3.17 1.88 -11.56
CA PHE A 174 4.18 2.74 -10.96
C PHE A 174 3.57 3.94 -10.21
N GLN A 175 2.68 4.69 -10.87
CA GLN A 175 2.00 5.84 -10.25
C GLN A 175 1.11 5.43 -9.07
N ASN A 176 0.34 4.34 -9.21
CA ASN A 176 -0.51 3.86 -8.13
C ASN A 176 0.29 3.46 -6.89
N TYR A 177 1.51 2.92 -7.06
CA TYR A 177 2.40 2.58 -5.95
C TYR A 177 3.15 3.78 -5.37
N LEU A 178 3.37 4.86 -6.13
CA LEU A 178 3.82 6.14 -5.56
C LEU A 178 2.77 6.69 -4.59
N SER A 179 1.49 6.64 -4.98
CA SER A 179 0.36 7.14 -4.19
C SER A 179 0.02 6.31 -2.95
N LYS A 180 0.72 5.20 -2.71
CA LYS A 180 0.64 4.47 -1.43
C LYS A 180 1.35 5.17 -0.28
N TYR A 181 2.26 6.10 -0.60
CA TYR A 181 3.15 6.72 0.38
C TYR A 181 2.79 8.16 0.74
N THR A 182 2.22 8.90 -0.20
CA THR A 182 1.72 10.28 -0.06
C THR A 182 1.01 10.66 -1.36
N SER A 183 0.34 11.81 -1.36
CA SER A 183 -0.36 12.37 -2.50
C SER A 183 0.57 12.77 -3.64
N PHE A 184 0.14 12.45 -4.86
CA PHE A 184 0.81 12.85 -6.09
C PHE A 184 -0.18 13.49 -7.05
N GLN A 185 0.26 14.56 -7.71
CA GLN A 185 -0.33 14.92 -8.98
C GLN A 185 0.32 14.09 -10.10
N HIS A 186 -0.48 13.21 -10.72
CA HIS A 186 -0.01 12.33 -11.80
C HIS A 186 -0.22 12.95 -13.19
N PHE A 187 0.82 12.87 -14.03
CA PHE A 187 0.86 13.26 -15.43
C PHE A 187 1.37 12.09 -16.27
N ALA A 188 1.02 12.07 -17.56
CA ALA A 188 1.48 11.05 -18.47
C ALA A 188 1.64 11.58 -19.88
N VAL A 189 2.64 11.06 -20.58
CA VAL A 189 2.78 11.10 -22.03
C VAL A 189 2.72 9.64 -22.51
N ALA A 190 1.55 9.21 -22.95
CA ALA A 190 1.35 7.83 -23.39
C ALA A 190 2.00 7.53 -24.76
N GLY A 191 2.18 8.56 -25.59
CA GLY A 191 2.84 8.47 -26.90
C GLY A 191 4.37 8.58 -26.80
N LYS A 192 5.05 8.24 -27.91
CA LYS A 192 6.52 8.43 -28.02
C LYS A 192 6.91 9.87 -28.36
N GLU A 193 6.01 10.60 -28.99
CA GLU A 193 6.22 11.99 -29.41
C GLU A 193 5.56 12.95 -28.41
N ILE A 194 6.28 14.01 -28.06
CA ILE A 194 5.82 15.09 -27.19
C ILE A 194 5.84 16.36 -28.04
N SER A 195 4.69 17.01 -28.19
CA SER A 195 4.64 18.29 -28.92
C SER A 195 5.34 19.39 -28.12
N GLU A 196 5.86 20.42 -28.80
CA GLU A 196 6.50 21.55 -28.12
C GLU A 196 5.55 22.22 -27.11
N LYS A 197 4.29 22.41 -27.49
CA LYS A 197 3.25 22.97 -26.61
C LYS A 197 3.02 22.12 -25.35
N GLU A 198 2.94 20.80 -25.52
CA GLU A 198 2.78 19.87 -24.40
C GLU A 198 4.01 19.89 -23.49
N SER A 199 5.21 19.90 -24.07
CA SER A 199 6.48 20.01 -23.34
C SER A 199 6.54 21.29 -22.49
N GLU A 200 6.21 22.45 -23.07
CA GLU A 200 6.16 23.72 -22.31
C GLU A 200 5.11 23.71 -21.19
N THR A 201 3.95 23.08 -21.43
CA THR A 201 2.90 22.95 -20.43
C THR A 201 3.34 22.05 -19.26
N LEU A 202 4.00 20.93 -19.57
CA LEU A 202 4.56 20.04 -18.56
C LEU A 202 5.68 20.73 -17.78
N LEU A 203 6.58 21.47 -18.44
CA LEU A 203 7.66 22.19 -17.78
C LEU A 203 7.17 23.28 -16.82
N SER A 204 6.16 24.05 -17.23
CA SER A 204 5.58 25.10 -16.38
C SER A 204 4.83 24.53 -15.18
N THR A 205 4.13 23.41 -15.38
CA THR A 205 3.33 22.77 -14.32
C THR A 205 4.21 21.99 -13.34
N LEU A 206 5.06 21.09 -13.86
CA LEU A 206 5.92 20.21 -13.06
C LEU A 206 7.02 20.99 -12.33
N GLY A 207 7.47 22.12 -12.88
CA GLY A 207 8.47 22.98 -12.24
C GLY A 207 8.02 23.63 -10.93
N ASN A 208 6.73 23.60 -10.59
CA ASN A 208 6.19 24.15 -9.33
C ASN A 208 6.26 23.17 -8.15
N TYR A 209 6.60 21.90 -8.40
CA TYR A 209 6.75 20.88 -7.37
C TYR A 209 8.19 20.83 -6.89
N LYS A 210 8.41 20.48 -5.62
CA LYS A 210 9.77 20.31 -5.09
C LYS A 210 10.46 19.08 -5.65
N VAL A 211 9.70 18.01 -5.90
CA VAL A 211 10.21 16.76 -6.46
C VAL A 211 9.32 16.28 -7.60
N VAL A 212 9.93 15.96 -8.74
CA VAL A 212 9.24 15.30 -9.86
C VAL A 212 9.84 13.92 -10.12
N ILE A 213 9.00 12.89 -9.98
CA ILE A 213 9.39 11.50 -10.22
C ILE A 213 8.96 11.09 -11.63
N ILE A 214 9.93 10.76 -12.47
CA ILE A 214 9.69 10.39 -13.87
C ILE A 214 9.87 8.89 -14.04
N GLY A 215 8.82 8.20 -14.47
CA GLY A 215 8.89 6.83 -14.95
C GLY A 215 9.05 6.81 -16.47
N LEU A 216 10.22 6.42 -16.96
CA LEU A 216 10.47 6.24 -18.39
C LEU A 216 10.27 4.76 -18.75
N HIS A 217 9.16 4.47 -19.41
CA HIS A 217 8.67 3.11 -19.68
C HIS A 217 8.99 2.64 -21.10
N ASN A 218 8.86 1.34 -21.32
CA ASN A 218 9.02 0.69 -22.63
C ASN A 218 10.36 0.99 -23.32
N VAL A 219 11.44 1.12 -22.54
CA VAL A 219 12.79 1.36 -23.06
C VAL A 219 13.36 0.06 -23.60
N ASN A 220 13.41 -0.06 -24.93
CA ASN A 220 13.80 -1.29 -25.60
C ASN A 220 15.33 -1.50 -25.63
N SER A 221 15.79 -2.62 -26.17
CA SER A 221 17.22 -2.98 -26.24
C SER A 221 17.94 -2.44 -27.50
N SER A 222 17.21 -1.84 -28.45
CA SER A 222 17.76 -1.45 -29.76
C SER A 222 18.47 -0.09 -29.71
N ALA A 223 19.80 -0.11 -29.76
CA ALA A 223 20.60 1.11 -29.85
C ALA A 223 20.33 1.92 -31.14
N LEU A 224 19.95 1.25 -32.24
CA LEU A 224 19.64 1.88 -33.53
C LEU A 224 18.40 2.76 -33.46
N GLN A 225 17.40 2.35 -32.66
CA GLN A 225 16.19 3.13 -32.40
C GLN A 225 16.35 4.03 -31.16
N ALA A 226 17.59 4.25 -30.72
CA ALA A 226 17.92 4.98 -29.50
C ALA A 226 17.13 4.51 -28.27
N TYR A 227 16.95 3.19 -28.17
CA TYR A 227 16.20 2.48 -27.14
C TYR A 227 14.70 2.86 -27.05
N GLY A 228 14.15 3.47 -28.10
CA GLY A 228 12.77 3.94 -28.14
C GLY A 228 12.53 5.26 -27.40
N ILE A 229 13.59 5.96 -26.97
CA ILE A 229 13.51 7.24 -26.25
C ILE A 229 13.60 8.39 -27.26
N SER A 230 12.54 9.18 -27.39
CA SER A 230 12.52 10.32 -28.31
C SER A 230 13.42 11.47 -27.84
N GLN A 231 13.84 12.32 -28.78
CA GLN A 231 14.65 13.51 -28.46
C GLN A 231 13.85 14.50 -27.60
N ALA A 232 12.55 14.64 -27.84
CA ALA A 232 11.67 15.50 -27.06
C ALA A 232 11.63 15.10 -25.58
N SER A 233 11.52 13.79 -25.28
CA SER A 233 11.55 13.29 -23.90
C SER A 233 12.88 13.60 -23.21
N ARG A 234 14.01 13.45 -23.91
CA ARG A 234 15.34 13.80 -23.34
C ARG A 234 15.43 15.28 -23.04
N THR A 235 15.01 16.13 -23.98
CA THR A 235 15.02 17.59 -23.81
C THR A 235 14.11 18.03 -22.66
N LEU A 236 12.92 17.44 -22.54
CA LEU A 236 11.99 17.71 -21.44
C LEU A 236 12.64 17.40 -20.08
N ILE A 237 13.21 16.20 -19.92
CA ILE A 237 13.88 15.78 -18.67
C ILE A 237 15.06 16.71 -18.34
N GLU A 238 15.90 17.03 -19.33
CA GLU A 238 17.04 17.94 -19.16
C GLU A 238 16.63 19.36 -18.77
N ARG A 239 15.51 19.87 -19.30
CA ARG A 239 14.98 21.19 -18.94
C ARG A 239 14.27 21.17 -17.60
N LEU A 240 13.66 20.07 -17.21
CA LEU A 240 12.95 19.97 -15.94
C LEU A 240 13.91 19.92 -14.75
N ARG A 241 15.04 19.22 -14.89
CA ARG A 241 16.08 19.14 -13.83
C ARG A 241 16.73 20.48 -13.47
N THR A 242 16.58 21.52 -14.30
CA THR A 242 17.07 22.87 -13.98
C THR A 242 16.05 23.70 -13.19
N LYS A 243 14.82 23.18 -13.01
CA LYS A 243 13.73 23.85 -12.30
C LYS A 243 13.36 23.18 -10.97
N THR A 244 13.55 21.87 -10.85
CA THR A 244 13.11 21.06 -9.70
C THR A 244 13.97 19.81 -9.55
N ASP A 245 13.92 19.17 -8.39
CA ASP A 245 14.59 17.90 -8.16
C ASP A 245 13.90 16.79 -8.96
N VAL A 246 14.60 16.28 -9.97
CA VAL A 246 14.11 15.18 -10.80
C VAL A 246 14.67 13.86 -10.30
N VAL A 247 13.78 12.89 -10.08
CA VAL A 247 14.11 11.47 -9.90
C VAL A 247 13.68 10.70 -11.13
N LEU A 248 14.63 10.20 -11.91
CA LEU A 248 14.35 9.44 -13.13
C LEU A 248 14.49 7.93 -12.87
N ALA A 249 13.39 7.19 -13.03
CA ALA A 249 13.38 5.74 -13.06
C ALA A 249 13.25 5.23 -14.50
N VAL A 250 14.24 4.47 -14.97
CA VAL A 250 14.27 3.92 -16.33
C VAL A 250 13.90 2.44 -16.32
N PHE A 251 12.74 2.12 -16.87
CA PHE A 251 12.19 0.76 -17.00
C PHE A 251 12.58 0.17 -18.36
N GLY A 252 13.76 -0.45 -18.40
CA GLY A 252 14.31 -1.10 -19.58
C GLY A 252 15.84 -1.12 -19.61
N SER A 253 16.40 -1.18 -20.81
CA SER A 253 17.84 -1.41 -21.04
C SER A 253 18.76 -0.42 -20.28
N PRO A 254 19.75 -0.91 -19.48
CA PRO A 254 20.70 -0.05 -18.77
C PRO A 254 21.59 0.79 -19.70
N TYR A 255 21.81 0.36 -20.95
CA TYR A 255 22.59 1.13 -21.92
C TYR A 255 21.94 2.47 -22.32
N SER A 256 20.64 2.62 -22.08
CA SER A 256 19.90 3.86 -22.35
C SER A 256 20.28 5.00 -21.39
N LEU A 257 20.86 4.68 -20.23
CA LEU A 257 21.26 5.67 -19.22
C LEU A 257 22.31 6.67 -19.73
N LYS A 258 23.00 6.36 -20.84
CA LYS A 258 23.94 7.28 -21.50
C LYS A 258 23.33 8.63 -21.87
N TYR A 259 22.01 8.69 -22.03
CA TYR A 259 21.27 9.93 -22.33
C TYR A 259 20.99 10.79 -21.09
N PHE A 260 21.21 10.26 -19.88
CA PHE A 260 20.77 10.88 -18.62
C PHE A 260 21.92 11.02 -17.61
N ASP A 261 23.17 11.11 -18.07
CA ASP A 261 24.35 11.22 -17.20
C ASP A 261 24.33 12.51 -16.35
N ARG A 262 23.55 13.53 -16.74
CA ARG A 262 23.39 14.78 -15.99
C ARG A 262 22.22 14.75 -14.99
N VAL A 263 21.42 13.69 -14.99
CA VAL A 263 20.34 13.53 -14.00
C VAL A 263 20.95 13.12 -12.66
N GLU A 264 20.59 13.87 -11.63
CA GLU A 264 21.24 13.81 -10.32
C GLU A 264 20.71 12.68 -9.43
N ASN A 265 19.46 12.25 -9.68
CA ASN A 265 18.82 11.12 -9.00
C ASN A 265 18.31 10.14 -10.07
N LEU A 266 19.00 9.02 -10.25
CA LEU A 266 18.82 8.11 -11.37
C LEU A 266 18.66 6.68 -10.87
N VAL A 267 17.60 6.00 -11.29
CA VAL A 267 17.29 4.62 -10.96
C VAL A 267 17.21 3.78 -12.23
N CYS A 268 17.96 2.68 -12.26
CA CYS A 268 17.86 1.67 -13.30
C CYS A 268 16.94 0.55 -12.81
N ALA A 269 15.77 0.42 -13.42
CA ALA A 269 14.76 -0.58 -13.07
C ALA A 269 14.86 -1.87 -13.91
N TYR A 270 15.69 -1.87 -14.97
CA TYR A 270 16.01 -2.97 -15.90
C TYR A 270 14.88 -3.49 -16.78
N ASP A 271 13.74 -3.82 -16.20
CA ASP A 271 12.61 -4.39 -16.93
C ASP A 271 11.36 -3.50 -16.76
N ASN A 272 10.48 -3.53 -17.76
CA ASN A 272 9.19 -2.83 -17.72
C ASN A 272 8.06 -3.83 -17.46
N ASN A 273 7.96 -4.29 -16.22
CA ASN A 273 6.92 -5.20 -15.78
C ASN A 273 6.26 -4.69 -14.48
N SER A 274 5.15 -5.32 -14.09
CA SER A 274 4.41 -4.88 -12.91
C SER A 274 5.23 -5.00 -11.61
N ILE A 275 6.15 -5.95 -11.48
CA ILE A 275 6.96 -6.13 -10.27
C ILE A 275 7.98 -4.99 -10.13
N THR A 276 8.71 -4.65 -11.18
CA THR A 276 9.67 -3.53 -11.13
C THR A 276 8.97 -2.20 -10.88
N GLN A 277 7.82 -1.98 -11.51
CA GLN A 277 6.99 -0.79 -11.29
C GLN A 277 6.47 -0.69 -9.84
N LYS A 278 6.28 -1.82 -9.14
CA LYS A 278 5.93 -1.85 -7.71
C LYS A 278 7.13 -1.62 -6.80
N ILE A 279 8.30 -2.16 -7.13
CA ILE A 279 9.48 -2.09 -6.25
C ILE A 279 10.13 -0.71 -6.28
N VAL A 280 10.17 -0.04 -7.44
CA VAL A 280 10.83 1.28 -7.54
C VAL A 280 10.26 2.28 -6.53
N PRO A 281 8.93 2.53 -6.46
CA PRO A 281 8.35 3.41 -5.42
C PRO A 281 8.76 3.01 -4.00
N GLN A 282 8.77 1.71 -3.69
CA GLN A 282 9.16 1.21 -2.37
C GLN A 282 10.62 1.51 -2.03
N ILE A 283 11.51 1.51 -3.02
CA ILE A 283 12.91 1.96 -2.86
C ILE A 283 12.97 3.47 -2.64
N LEU A 284 12.23 4.25 -3.45
CA LEU A 284 12.24 5.72 -3.36
C LEU A 284 11.76 6.22 -2.00
N PHE A 285 10.79 5.55 -1.39
CA PHE A 285 10.26 5.88 -0.06
C PHE A 285 10.93 5.11 1.08
N GLY A 286 11.88 4.23 0.79
CA GLY A 286 12.66 3.50 1.79
C GLY A 286 11.88 2.41 2.53
N ALA A 287 10.82 1.88 1.94
CA ALA A 287 10.24 0.62 2.41
C ALA A 287 11.21 -0.55 2.14
N ILE A 288 11.90 -0.53 0.99
CA ILE A 288 12.92 -1.50 0.61
C ILE A 288 14.27 -0.78 0.43
N PRO A 289 15.39 -1.29 0.98
CA PRO A 289 16.71 -0.74 0.69
C PRO A 289 17.17 -1.13 -0.73
N ALA A 290 17.83 -0.23 -1.43
CA ALA A 290 18.52 -0.54 -2.68
C ALA A 290 19.96 -0.97 -2.43
N SER A 291 20.37 -2.07 -3.07
CA SER A 291 21.76 -2.57 -3.05
C SER A 291 22.27 -2.98 -4.42
N GLY A 292 21.48 -2.78 -5.48
CA GLY A 292 21.82 -3.15 -6.84
C GLY A 292 23.07 -2.44 -7.35
N LYS A 293 23.74 -3.05 -8.33
CA LYS A 293 24.91 -2.51 -9.00
C LYS A 293 24.74 -2.65 -10.51
N LEU A 294 25.20 -1.66 -11.27
CA LEU A 294 25.20 -1.72 -12.72
C LEU A 294 26.05 -2.89 -13.20
N PRO A 295 25.52 -3.80 -14.06
CA PRO A 295 26.31 -4.91 -14.59
C PRO A 295 27.19 -4.50 -15.78
N VAL A 296 27.01 -3.28 -16.30
CA VAL A 296 27.63 -2.79 -17.53
C VAL A 296 28.15 -1.38 -17.34
N THR A 297 29.24 -1.04 -18.04
CA THR A 297 29.71 0.34 -18.18
C THR A 297 28.94 1.01 -19.31
N VAL A 298 28.21 2.08 -18.98
CA VAL A 298 27.34 2.82 -19.90
C VAL A 298 28.05 4.07 -20.43
N THR A 299 28.73 4.81 -19.56
CA THR A 299 29.57 5.97 -19.90
C THR A 299 30.83 5.97 -19.02
N ALA A 300 31.74 6.92 -19.25
CA ALA A 300 32.88 7.12 -18.34
C ALA A 300 32.43 7.51 -16.90
N GLY A 301 31.25 8.10 -16.74
CA GLY A 301 30.65 8.48 -15.46
C GLY A 301 29.67 7.45 -14.88
N LEU A 302 29.33 6.39 -15.62
CA LEU A 302 28.41 5.32 -15.23
C LEU A 302 29.04 3.96 -15.57
N LYS A 303 29.77 3.38 -14.62
CA LYS A 303 30.59 2.17 -14.81
C LYS A 303 29.91 0.93 -14.25
N ALA A 304 30.33 -0.24 -14.76
CA ALA A 304 29.98 -1.51 -14.14
C ALA A 304 30.45 -1.52 -12.67
N GLY A 305 29.59 -1.97 -11.77
CA GLY A 305 29.79 -1.92 -10.33
C GLY A 305 29.29 -0.64 -9.66
N ASP A 306 28.85 0.38 -10.40
CA ASP A 306 28.28 1.58 -9.80
C ASP A 306 26.88 1.31 -9.24
N GLY A 307 26.56 1.94 -8.12
CA GLY A 307 25.26 1.88 -7.47
C GLY A 307 25.35 2.40 -6.04
N VAL A 308 24.43 3.28 -5.66
CA VAL A 308 24.32 3.85 -4.32
C VAL A 308 23.44 2.95 -3.45
N ASN A 309 23.97 2.55 -2.31
CA ASN A 309 23.17 1.80 -1.34
C ASN A 309 22.21 2.78 -0.63
N THR A 310 20.95 2.40 -0.49
CA THR A 310 19.98 3.13 0.35
C THR A 310 19.59 2.30 1.57
N VAL A 311 19.11 2.98 2.62
CA VAL A 311 18.67 2.33 3.86
C VAL A 311 17.15 2.15 3.88
N SER A 312 16.66 1.15 4.61
CA SER A 312 15.23 1.09 4.93
C SER A 312 14.90 2.16 5.98
N LEU A 313 13.78 2.84 5.77
CA LEU A 313 13.16 3.76 6.72
C LEU A 313 12.10 3.08 7.59
N LYS A 314 11.95 1.75 7.48
CA LYS A 314 10.86 0.97 8.08
C LYS A 314 9.48 1.55 7.76
N ARG A 315 9.28 1.95 6.50
CA ARG A 315 7.93 2.18 5.95
C ARG A 315 7.32 0.85 5.55
N LEU A 316 5.98 0.80 5.49
CA LEU A 316 5.28 -0.34 4.92
C LEU A 316 5.75 -0.60 3.48
N GLY A 317 6.17 -1.83 3.23
CA GLY A 317 6.33 -2.37 1.88
C GLY A 317 5.02 -2.95 1.35
N TYR A 318 5.02 -3.36 0.09
CA TYR A 318 3.87 -3.91 -0.61
C TYR A 318 4.32 -5.09 -1.47
N SER A 319 3.79 -6.28 -1.21
CA SER A 319 4.23 -7.49 -1.89
C SER A 319 3.18 -8.59 -1.89
N ILE A 320 3.60 -9.79 -2.26
CA ILE A 320 2.80 -11.01 -2.23
C ILE A 320 2.84 -11.68 -0.85
N PRO A 321 1.81 -12.47 -0.49
CA PRO A 321 1.74 -13.20 0.78
C PRO A 321 2.97 -14.06 1.08
N GLU A 322 3.51 -14.74 0.07
CA GLU A 322 4.61 -15.68 0.24
C GLU A 322 5.90 -15.03 0.73
N GLN A 323 6.09 -13.72 0.49
CA GLN A 323 7.28 -13.02 0.94
C GLN A 323 7.33 -12.82 2.46
N VAL A 324 6.19 -12.98 3.13
CA VAL A 324 6.05 -12.85 4.59
C VAL A 324 5.58 -14.14 5.24
N GLY A 325 5.68 -15.27 4.51
CA GLY A 325 5.31 -16.59 5.01
C GLY A 325 3.82 -16.87 5.04
N LEU A 326 2.99 -16.06 4.37
CA LEU A 326 1.56 -16.32 4.22
C LEU A 326 1.26 -17.13 2.95
N HIS A 327 0.33 -18.07 3.04
CA HIS A 327 -0.17 -18.81 1.90
C HIS A 327 -1.23 -18.01 1.14
N SER A 328 -0.93 -17.55 -0.08
CA SER A 328 -1.89 -16.82 -0.90
C SER A 328 -3.17 -17.61 -1.19
N ALA A 329 -3.09 -18.94 -1.28
CA ALA A 329 -4.25 -19.81 -1.48
C ALA A 329 -5.26 -19.75 -0.32
N THR A 330 -4.77 -19.64 0.92
CA THR A 330 -5.63 -19.50 2.09
C THR A 330 -6.21 -18.09 2.17
N LEU A 331 -5.39 -17.05 1.94
CA LEU A 331 -5.88 -15.66 1.95
C LEU A 331 -6.94 -15.39 0.88
N ARG A 332 -6.86 -16.02 -0.30
CA ARG A 332 -7.87 -15.86 -1.37
C ARG A 332 -9.28 -16.22 -0.92
N ARG A 333 -9.46 -17.06 0.11
CA ARG A 333 -10.79 -17.37 0.65
C ARG A 333 -11.52 -16.15 1.20
N ILE A 334 -10.79 -15.09 1.56
CA ILE A 334 -11.37 -13.80 1.97
C ILE A 334 -12.22 -13.22 0.83
N ASP A 335 -11.83 -13.44 -0.44
CA ASP A 335 -12.57 -12.95 -1.60
C ASP A 335 -13.99 -13.52 -1.62
N ASP A 336 -14.10 -14.84 -1.65
CA ASP A 336 -15.39 -15.54 -1.66
C ASP A 336 -16.23 -15.19 -0.42
N MET A 337 -15.59 -15.09 0.76
CA MET A 337 -16.29 -14.72 1.99
C MET A 337 -16.90 -13.32 1.91
N VAL A 338 -16.13 -12.33 1.47
CA VAL A 338 -16.60 -10.94 1.41
C VAL A 338 -17.70 -10.79 0.35
N ASP A 339 -17.53 -11.43 -0.81
CA ASP A 339 -18.54 -11.42 -1.87
C ASP A 339 -19.85 -12.07 -1.41
N ASN A 340 -19.78 -13.21 -0.71
CA ASN A 340 -20.97 -13.85 -0.12
C ASN A 340 -21.65 -12.95 0.93
N TYR A 341 -20.88 -12.27 1.78
CA TYR A 341 -21.47 -11.34 2.76
C TYR A 341 -22.12 -10.12 2.10
N ILE A 342 -21.58 -9.63 0.98
CA ILE A 342 -22.21 -8.57 0.20
C ILE A 342 -23.54 -9.06 -0.40
N GLN A 343 -23.54 -10.25 -1.02
CA GLN A 343 -24.75 -10.88 -1.56
C GLN A 343 -25.83 -11.11 -0.48
N ASP A 344 -25.42 -11.50 0.72
CA ASP A 344 -26.31 -11.68 1.88
C ASP A 344 -26.83 -10.35 2.47
N GLY A 345 -26.44 -9.21 1.90
CA GLY A 345 -26.81 -7.88 2.36
C GLY A 345 -26.29 -7.59 3.77
N VAL A 346 -25.09 -8.06 4.10
CA VAL A 346 -24.38 -7.72 5.35
C VAL A 346 -23.84 -6.30 5.28
N MET A 347 -23.37 -5.90 4.10
CA MET A 347 -22.84 -4.58 3.78
C MET A 347 -22.88 -4.40 2.24
N PRO A 348 -22.93 -3.17 1.71
CA PRO A 348 -22.90 -2.96 0.26
C PRO A 348 -21.49 -3.11 -0.33
N GLY A 349 -20.45 -2.83 0.47
CA GLY A 349 -19.06 -2.96 0.06
C GLY A 349 -18.09 -2.82 1.23
N ALA A 350 -16.82 -3.15 0.99
CA ALA A 350 -15.79 -3.16 2.02
C ALA A 350 -14.36 -2.98 1.45
N GLN A 351 -13.44 -2.58 2.33
CA GLN A 351 -12.00 -2.74 2.15
C GLN A 351 -11.44 -3.72 3.18
N VAL A 352 -10.51 -4.57 2.75
CA VAL A 352 -9.76 -5.47 3.63
C VAL A 352 -8.27 -5.29 3.36
N LEU A 353 -7.50 -5.05 4.43
CA LEU A 353 -6.05 -4.94 4.37
C LEU A 353 -5.39 -5.85 5.41
N VAL A 354 -4.35 -6.56 4.97
CA VAL A 354 -3.45 -7.35 5.81
C VAL A 354 -2.01 -6.92 5.54
N ALA A 355 -1.31 -6.53 6.60
CA ALA A 355 0.14 -6.37 6.58
C ALA A 355 0.78 -7.34 7.56
N LYS A 356 1.89 -7.98 7.16
CA LYS A 356 2.71 -8.82 8.03
C LYS A 356 4.18 -8.50 7.79
N ASN A 357 5.02 -8.53 8.81
CA ASN A 357 6.46 -8.31 8.70
C ASN A 357 6.82 -6.98 8.01
N GLY A 358 6.06 -5.91 8.31
CA GLY A 358 6.21 -4.59 7.69
C GLY A 358 5.84 -4.52 6.21
N LYS A 359 5.10 -5.51 5.65
CA LYS A 359 4.63 -5.49 4.26
C LYS A 359 3.13 -5.72 4.16
N VAL A 360 2.43 -4.86 3.43
CA VAL A 360 1.06 -5.09 2.98
C VAL A 360 1.07 -6.19 1.92
N VAL A 361 0.30 -7.26 2.16
CA VAL A 361 0.27 -8.44 1.30
C VAL A 361 -1.14 -8.84 0.84
N PHE A 362 -2.14 -8.19 1.41
CA PHE A 362 -3.52 -8.25 0.94
C PHE A 362 -4.12 -6.86 1.08
N GLU A 363 -4.62 -6.28 0.00
CA GLU A 363 -5.30 -4.99 -0.01
C GLU A 363 -6.32 -5.03 -1.13
N LYS A 364 -7.59 -5.19 -0.76
CA LYS A 364 -8.67 -5.35 -1.73
C LYS A 364 -9.91 -4.56 -1.31
N ALA A 365 -10.62 -4.10 -2.33
CA ALA A 365 -11.91 -3.44 -2.24
C ALA A 365 -12.97 -4.30 -2.92
N TYR A 366 -14.17 -4.32 -2.34
CA TYR A 366 -15.27 -5.20 -2.75
C TYR A 366 -16.59 -4.46 -2.78
N GLY A 367 -17.47 -4.87 -3.70
CA GLY A 367 -18.83 -4.36 -3.81
C GLY A 367 -18.91 -2.89 -4.21
N HIS A 368 -19.94 -2.21 -3.72
CA HIS A 368 -20.30 -0.86 -4.12
C HIS A 368 -20.61 0.02 -2.91
N LEU A 369 -20.65 1.34 -3.10
CA LEU A 369 -20.94 2.28 -2.02
C LEU A 369 -22.37 2.11 -1.48
N THR A 370 -23.30 1.63 -2.30
CA THR A 370 -24.71 1.37 -1.98
C THR A 370 -25.18 0.06 -2.61
N TYR A 371 -26.32 -0.46 -2.16
CA TYR A 371 -26.96 -1.65 -2.75
C TYR A 371 -27.56 -1.42 -4.15
N GLU A 372 -27.51 -0.20 -4.68
CA GLU A 372 -27.89 0.08 -6.08
C GLU A 372 -26.76 -0.27 -7.07
N GLU A 373 -25.57 -0.60 -6.56
CA GLU A 373 -24.43 -1.08 -7.36
C GLU A 373 -23.96 -0.11 -8.46
N LYS A 374 -24.13 1.21 -8.23
CA LYS A 374 -23.76 2.26 -9.20
C LYS A 374 -22.30 2.69 -9.14
N THR A 375 -21.71 2.68 -7.95
CA THR A 375 -20.34 3.19 -7.72
C THR A 375 -19.54 2.13 -6.99
N PRO A 376 -18.50 1.52 -7.62
CA PRO A 376 -17.72 0.48 -6.99
C PRO A 376 -16.88 1.05 -5.84
N VAL A 377 -16.65 0.24 -4.81
CA VAL A 377 -15.64 0.55 -3.79
C VAL A 377 -14.26 0.45 -4.43
N THR A 378 -13.37 1.37 -4.10
CA THR A 378 -11.95 1.31 -4.45
C THR A 378 -11.10 1.30 -3.19
N THR A 379 -9.79 1.06 -3.32
CA THR A 379 -8.85 1.21 -2.19
C THR A 379 -8.73 2.66 -1.69
N HIS A 380 -9.27 3.62 -2.45
CA HIS A 380 -9.33 5.04 -2.12
C HIS A 380 -10.72 5.48 -1.60
N THR A 381 -11.67 4.56 -1.46
CA THR A 381 -12.96 4.88 -0.85
C THR A 381 -12.77 5.24 0.63
N ILE A 382 -13.22 6.42 1.01
CA ILE A 382 -13.10 6.97 2.35
C ILE A 382 -14.30 6.51 3.19
N TYR A 383 -14.02 5.90 4.34
CA TYR A 383 -15.05 5.40 5.26
C TYR A 383 -15.09 6.24 6.54
N ASP A 384 -16.29 6.42 7.09
CA ASP A 384 -16.48 6.87 8.47
C ASP A 384 -15.94 5.79 9.43
N LEU A 385 -14.92 6.14 10.20
CA LEU A 385 -14.22 5.18 11.05
C LEU A 385 -14.92 4.96 12.40
N ALA A 386 -15.95 5.74 12.72
CA ALA A 386 -16.66 5.70 13.99
C ALA A 386 -15.67 5.65 15.16
N SER A 387 -15.85 4.73 16.12
CA SER A 387 -15.00 4.63 17.31
C SER A 387 -13.54 4.22 17.07
N VAL A 388 -13.15 3.79 15.87
CA VAL A 388 -11.71 3.69 15.53
C VAL A 388 -11.03 5.07 15.67
N THR A 389 -11.79 6.17 15.55
CA THR A 389 -11.34 7.54 15.87
C THR A 389 -10.68 7.63 17.24
N LYS A 390 -11.19 6.96 18.27
CA LYS A 390 -10.61 7.00 19.62
C LYS A 390 -9.13 6.66 19.61
N VAL A 391 -8.77 5.60 18.89
CA VAL A 391 -7.42 5.05 18.87
C VAL A 391 -6.56 5.62 17.74
N ALA A 392 -7.17 6.06 16.64
CA ALA A 392 -6.48 6.65 15.50
C ALA A 392 -6.25 8.17 15.64
N ALA A 393 -7.03 8.85 16.48
CA ALA A 393 -6.93 10.29 16.74
C ALA A 393 -6.59 10.58 18.20
N THR A 394 -7.58 10.68 19.08
CA THR A 394 -7.41 11.18 20.47
C THR A 394 -6.34 10.44 21.25
N LEU A 395 -6.26 9.12 21.13
CA LEU A 395 -5.24 8.33 21.82
C LEU A 395 -3.83 8.63 21.30
N GLN A 396 -3.65 8.88 20.00
CA GLN A 396 -2.36 9.29 19.43
C GLN A 396 -1.92 10.64 20.00
N ALA A 397 -2.86 11.57 20.15
CA ALA A 397 -2.58 12.86 20.78
C ALA A 397 -2.23 12.73 22.26
N VAL A 398 -2.98 11.91 23.02
CA VAL A 398 -2.69 11.63 24.43
C VAL A 398 -1.31 10.98 24.59
N MET A 399 -0.99 9.95 23.81
CA MET A 399 0.33 9.30 23.82
C MET A 399 1.44 10.29 23.47
N SER A 400 1.22 11.18 22.51
CA SER A 400 2.19 12.21 22.11
C SER A 400 2.46 13.21 23.24
N LEU A 401 1.41 13.70 23.91
CA LEU A 401 1.55 14.66 25.00
C LEU A 401 2.15 14.01 26.26
N ASP A 402 1.84 12.74 26.52
CA ASP A 402 2.47 11.95 27.58
C ASP A 402 3.96 11.73 27.32
N ALA A 403 4.32 11.35 26.07
CA ALA A 403 5.72 11.22 25.64
C ALA A 403 6.52 12.53 25.77
N GLN A 404 5.86 13.68 25.60
CA GLN A 404 6.45 15.01 25.78
C GLN A 404 6.50 15.46 27.25
N GLY A 405 5.94 14.70 28.20
CA GLY A 405 5.81 15.08 29.61
C GLY A 405 4.82 16.21 29.86
N LYS A 406 3.97 16.56 28.88
CA LYS A 406 2.94 17.60 29.01
C LYS A 406 1.66 17.07 29.66
N LEU A 407 1.39 15.78 29.47
CA LEU A 407 0.30 15.05 30.11
C LEU A 407 0.89 13.96 31.00
N ASP A 408 0.29 13.74 32.17
CA ASP A 408 0.56 12.57 33.02
C ASP A 408 -0.75 11.78 33.13
N ILE A 409 -0.73 10.54 32.63
CA ILE A 409 -1.89 9.64 32.71
C ILE A 409 -2.36 9.37 34.16
N ASN A 410 -1.51 9.56 35.16
CA ASN A 410 -1.85 9.38 36.58
C ASN A 410 -2.37 10.65 37.24
N GLN A 411 -2.47 11.75 36.50
CA GLN A 411 -3.03 12.99 36.98
C GLN A 411 -4.55 13.03 36.79
N LYS A 412 -5.23 13.86 37.60
CA LYS A 412 -6.66 14.14 37.44
C LYS A 412 -6.90 15.01 36.21
N ALA A 413 -7.98 14.77 35.48
CA ALA A 413 -8.39 15.62 34.36
C ALA A 413 -8.64 17.07 34.80
N SER A 414 -9.13 17.28 36.04
CA SER A 414 -9.36 18.61 36.64
C SER A 414 -8.10 19.45 36.88
N TYR A 415 -6.93 18.82 36.80
CA TYR A 415 -5.66 19.54 36.79
C TYR A 415 -5.47 20.34 35.50
N TYR A 416 -5.83 19.73 34.36
CA TYR A 416 -5.73 20.34 33.03
C TYR A 416 -6.98 21.15 32.65
N LEU A 417 -8.13 20.74 33.18
CA LEU A 417 -9.44 21.37 32.95
C LEU A 417 -10.00 21.89 34.27
N PRO A 418 -9.63 23.12 34.71
CA PRO A 418 -10.12 23.71 35.94
C PRO A 418 -11.64 23.76 36.08
N GLU A 419 -12.37 23.79 34.96
CA GLU A 419 -13.82 23.73 34.88
C GLU A 419 -14.43 22.41 35.41
N LEU A 420 -13.63 21.34 35.58
CA LEU A 420 -14.07 20.11 36.25
C LEU A 420 -14.05 20.21 37.77
N LYS A 421 -13.38 21.23 38.36
CA LYS A 421 -13.35 21.43 39.81
C LYS A 421 -14.75 21.78 40.32
N ASN A 422 -15.11 21.27 41.51
CA ASN A 422 -16.44 21.40 42.10
C ASN A 422 -17.57 20.71 41.30
N THR A 423 -17.24 19.83 40.36
CA THR A 423 -18.20 18.97 39.66
C THR A 423 -18.08 17.52 40.16
N ASN A 424 -19.03 16.66 39.80
CA ASN A 424 -18.91 15.22 40.07
C ASN A 424 -17.77 14.52 39.30
N LYS A 425 -17.01 15.25 38.45
CA LYS A 425 -15.91 14.75 37.61
C LYS A 425 -14.53 15.19 38.11
N GLU A 426 -14.46 15.97 39.18
CA GLU A 426 -13.21 16.55 39.69
C GLU A 426 -12.12 15.49 39.95
N ASP A 427 -12.51 14.33 40.47
CA ASP A 427 -11.61 13.27 40.89
C ASP A 427 -11.27 12.25 39.80
N MET A 428 -11.66 12.49 38.54
CA MET A 428 -11.38 11.56 37.45
C MET A 428 -9.91 11.61 37.04
N PHE A 429 -9.24 10.46 37.07
CA PHE A 429 -7.90 10.30 36.52
C PHE A 429 -7.93 10.09 35.02
N ILE A 430 -6.95 10.64 34.29
CA ILE A 430 -6.79 10.43 32.85
C ILE A 430 -6.73 8.92 32.52
N ARG A 431 -5.97 8.15 33.30
CA ARG A 431 -5.90 6.69 33.22
C ARG A 431 -7.27 6.02 33.33
N ASP A 432 -8.17 6.52 34.19
CA ASP A 432 -9.49 5.93 34.36
C ASP A 432 -10.44 6.28 33.20
N LEU A 433 -10.24 7.42 32.53
CA LEU A 433 -10.92 7.76 31.27
C LEU A 433 -10.48 6.81 30.14
N LEU A 434 -9.16 6.63 29.96
CA LEU A 434 -8.57 5.73 28.96
C LEU A 434 -8.96 4.26 29.15
N LEU A 435 -9.22 3.86 30.40
CA LEU A 435 -9.66 2.49 30.74
C LEU A 435 -11.19 2.33 30.77
N HIS A 436 -11.95 3.37 30.44
CA HIS A 436 -13.41 3.40 30.53
C HIS A 436 -13.94 2.94 31.90
N GLN A 437 -13.32 3.43 32.97
CA GLN A 437 -13.67 3.10 34.35
C GLN A 437 -13.77 4.37 35.23
N ALA A 438 -14.04 5.51 34.61
CA ALA A 438 -14.28 6.77 35.31
C ALA A 438 -15.71 6.88 35.88
N GLY A 439 -16.58 5.89 35.67
CA GLY A 439 -17.98 5.94 36.11
C GLY A 439 -18.90 6.78 35.23
N LEU A 440 -18.46 7.10 34.01
CA LEU A 440 -19.25 7.85 33.04
C LEU A 440 -20.37 6.98 32.43
N LEU A 441 -21.42 7.64 31.92
CA LEU A 441 -22.43 6.99 31.08
C LEU A 441 -21.81 6.55 29.75
N ALA A 442 -22.46 5.62 29.04
CA ALA A 442 -21.92 5.13 27.77
C ALA A 442 -21.88 6.22 26.70
N PHE A 443 -22.99 6.93 26.54
CA PHE A 443 -23.17 8.05 25.62
C PHE A 443 -24.28 8.96 26.16
N GLN A 444 -24.45 10.13 25.54
CA GLN A 444 -25.56 11.04 25.79
C GLN A 444 -26.24 11.37 24.47
N ASP A 445 -27.57 11.35 24.45
CA ASP A 445 -28.34 11.71 23.26
C ASP A 445 -28.63 13.21 23.26
N HIS A 446 -27.60 14.06 23.29
CA HIS A 446 -27.82 15.51 23.41
C HIS A 446 -28.59 16.12 22.25
N TRP A 447 -28.53 15.49 21.07
CA TRP A 447 -29.34 15.88 19.92
C TRP A 447 -30.85 15.91 20.25
N THR A 448 -31.33 15.09 21.20
CA THR A 448 -32.74 15.12 21.64
C THR A 448 -33.12 16.42 22.36
N LYS A 449 -32.16 17.09 23.00
CA LYS A 449 -32.37 18.40 23.65
C LYS A 449 -32.49 19.55 22.64
N THR A 450 -32.08 19.30 21.39
CA THR A 450 -32.15 20.27 20.29
C THR A 450 -33.38 20.05 19.40
N LYS A 451 -34.39 19.34 19.93
CA LYS A 451 -35.64 19.03 19.24
C LYS A 451 -36.84 19.56 20.01
N THR A 452 -37.88 19.88 19.27
CA THR A 452 -39.23 20.13 19.75
C THR A 452 -40.14 18.96 19.37
N GLU A 453 -41.41 18.99 19.81
CA GLU A 453 -42.42 18.03 19.35
C GLU A 453 -42.64 18.09 17.82
N SER A 454 -42.40 19.25 17.21
CA SER A 454 -42.59 19.49 15.77
C SER A 454 -41.36 19.19 14.91
N GLY A 455 -40.20 18.83 15.50
CA GLY A 455 -39.00 18.49 14.74
C GLY A 455 -37.71 19.04 15.37
N LEU A 456 -36.77 19.46 14.51
CA LEU A 456 -35.56 20.15 14.95
C LEU A 456 -35.92 21.55 15.46
N ASP A 457 -35.35 21.95 16.59
CA ASP A 457 -35.56 23.28 17.14
C ASP A 457 -34.80 24.33 16.30
N SER A 458 -35.54 25.22 15.66
CA SER A 458 -34.99 26.27 14.78
C SER A 458 -34.13 27.29 15.52
N SER A 459 -34.16 27.34 16.86
CA SER A 459 -33.23 28.15 17.64
C SER A 459 -31.79 27.58 17.65
N TYR A 460 -31.64 26.29 17.35
CA TYR A 460 -30.33 25.62 17.23
C TYR A 460 -29.89 25.45 15.79
N TYR A 461 -30.80 25.46 14.81
CA TYR A 461 -30.50 25.01 13.46
C TYR A 461 -30.94 25.98 12.35
N SER A 462 -30.13 26.04 11.31
CA SER A 462 -30.37 26.75 10.05
C SER A 462 -30.07 25.83 8.86
N THR A 463 -30.75 26.04 7.74
CA THR A 463 -30.44 25.36 6.47
C THR A 463 -29.27 26.01 5.72
N LYS A 464 -28.81 27.17 6.18
CA LYS A 464 -27.71 27.93 5.60
C LYS A 464 -26.59 28.12 6.63
N SER A 465 -25.36 27.94 6.16
CA SER A 465 -24.17 28.30 6.92
C SER A 465 -24.07 29.82 7.07
N GLY A 466 -23.57 30.28 8.21
CA GLY A 466 -23.32 31.68 8.48
C GLY A 466 -22.60 31.87 9.82
N PRO A 467 -22.26 33.12 10.19
CA PRO A 467 -21.56 33.40 11.45
C PRO A 467 -22.28 32.86 12.69
N ASP A 468 -23.62 32.92 12.70
CA ASP A 468 -24.43 32.42 13.81
C ASP A 468 -24.60 30.90 13.80
N HIS A 469 -24.45 30.26 12.62
CA HIS A 469 -24.62 28.82 12.42
C HIS A 469 -23.44 28.21 11.63
N PRO A 470 -22.22 28.19 12.20
CA PRO A 470 -21.03 27.73 11.49
C PRO A 470 -20.87 26.20 11.52
N VAL A 471 -21.59 25.49 12.40
CA VAL A 471 -21.36 24.07 12.68
C VAL A 471 -22.09 23.21 11.66
N MET A 472 -21.39 22.60 10.70
CA MET A 472 -22.03 21.67 9.76
C MET A 472 -22.36 20.34 10.47
N VAL A 473 -23.65 20.10 10.74
CA VAL A 473 -24.16 18.85 11.33
C VAL A 473 -24.44 17.82 10.22
N ALA A 474 -24.97 18.29 9.10
CA ALA A 474 -25.11 17.55 7.86
C ALA A 474 -25.09 18.53 6.68
N PRO A 475 -24.84 18.10 5.43
CA PRO A 475 -25.00 18.96 4.27
C PRO A 475 -26.41 19.58 4.24
N GLY A 476 -26.49 20.91 4.31
CA GLY A 476 -27.76 21.64 4.37
C GLY A 476 -28.40 21.75 5.76
N LEU A 477 -27.71 21.35 6.83
CA LEU A 477 -28.13 21.50 8.22
C LEU A 477 -26.97 22.00 9.09
N TYR A 478 -27.10 23.22 9.60
CA TYR A 478 -26.05 23.92 10.33
C TYR A 478 -26.52 24.29 11.74
N GLY A 479 -25.72 23.95 12.74
CA GLY A 479 -25.96 24.26 14.14
C GLY A 479 -25.38 25.61 14.56
N ILE A 480 -25.96 26.21 15.60
CA ILE A 480 -25.50 27.48 16.19
C ILE A 480 -24.05 27.41 16.70
N ALA A 481 -23.38 28.57 16.73
CA ALA A 481 -21.98 28.67 17.18
C ALA A 481 -21.76 28.16 18.63
N SER A 482 -22.70 28.43 19.55
CA SER A 482 -22.63 28.05 20.97
C SER A 482 -23.03 26.59 21.25
N LEU A 483 -23.28 25.79 20.22
CA LEU A 483 -23.70 24.39 20.38
C LEU A 483 -22.61 23.57 21.09
N LYS A 484 -21.33 23.79 20.75
CA LYS A 484 -20.19 23.11 21.39
C LYS A 484 -20.10 23.43 22.89
N ASP A 485 -20.30 24.70 23.26
CA ASP A 485 -20.31 25.12 24.66
C ASP A 485 -21.47 24.45 25.43
N SER A 486 -22.64 24.34 24.80
CA SER A 486 -23.80 23.67 25.38
C SER A 486 -23.55 22.18 25.62
N LEU A 487 -22.95 21.48 24.65
CA LEU A 487 -22.55 20.08 24.79
C LEU A 487 -21.57 19.90 25.96
N TRP A 488 -20.59 20.80 26.06
CA TRP A 488 -19.64 20.75 27.16
C TRP A 488 -20.32 20.95 28.52
N GLN A 489 -21.19 21.94 28.65
CA GLN A 489 -21.95 22.17 29.88
C GLN A 489 -22.84 20.98 30.26
N TRP A 490 -23.51 20.37 29.28
CA TRP A 490 -24.31 19.17 29.54
C TRP A 490 -23.45 17.98 29.95
N THR A 491 -22.26 17.83 29.35
CA THR A 491 -21.27 16.85 29.77
C THR A 491 -20.81 17.09 31.21
N LEU A 492 -20.50 18.33 31.60
CA LEU A 492 -20.15 18.67 32.98
C LEU A 492 -21.27 18.31 33.97
N GLN A 493 -22.53 18.59 33.61
CA GLN A 493 -23.71 18.33 34.45
C GLN A 493 -24.15 16.86 34.46
N SER A 494 -23.67 16.04 33.53
CA SER A 494 -24.06 14.64 33.43
C SER A 494 -23.74 13.86 34.72
N ARG A 495 -24.66 12.98 35.11
CA ARG A 495 -24.48 12.13 36.29
C ARG A 495 -23.44 11.04 36.04
N LEU A 496 -22.80 10.58 37.11
CA LEU A 496 -22.02 9.35 37.11
C LEU A 496 -22.92 8.13 37.34
N LEU A 497 -22.38 6.96 37.00
CA LEU A 497 -22.90 5.67 37.45
C LEU A 497 -22.83 5.58 38.97
N LYS A 498 -23.62 4.67 39.54
CA LYS A 498 -23.56 4.36 40.97
C LYS A 498 -22.32 3.53 41.25
N LYS A 499 -21.51 3.93 42.24
CA LYS A 499 -20.38 3.11 42.70
C LYS A 499 -20.88 1.82 43.36
N PRO A 500 -20.15 0.70 43.24
CA PRO A 500 -20.44 -0.51 44.01
C PRO A 500 -20.35 -0.30 45.54
N SER A 501 -19.45 0.58 45.97
CA SER A 501 -19.24 1.01 47.37
C SER A 501 -18.41 2.30 47.36
N PRO A 502 -18.50 3.20 48.38
CA PRO A 502 -17.76 4.46 48.42
C PRO A 502 -16.24 4.33 48.19
N HIS A 503 -15.64 3.24 48.67
CA HIS A 503 -14.19 2.99 48.60
C HIS A 503 -13.76 2.17 47.37
N LYS A 504 -14.69 1.69 46.54
CA LYS A 504 -14.36 0.91 45.33
C LYS A 504 -14.30 1.81 44.10
N LYS A 505 -13.38 1.49 43.19
CA LYS A 505 -13.35 2.07 41.84
C LYS A 505 -14.61 1.69 41.07
N TYR A 506 -14.96 2.49 40.06
CA TYR A 506 -16.00 2.11 39.12
C TYR A 506 -15.56 0.88 38.32
N THR A 507 -16.53 0.05 37.95
CA THR A 507 -16.31 -1.04 37.01
C THR A 507 -16.23 -0.49 35.58
N PHE A 508 -15.65 -1.28 34.69
CA PHE A 508 -15.60 -0.97 33.26
C PHE A 508 -17.00 -0.67 32.70
N ARG A 509 -17.11 0.45 31.99
CA ARG A 509 -18.24 0.82 31.14
C ARG A 509 -17.69 1.63 29.96
N TYR A 510 -17.70 1.04 28.77
CA TYR A 510 -17.39 1.75 27.53
C TYR A 510 -18.17 3.07 27.45
N SER A 511 -17.45 4.17 27.23
CA SER A 511 -17.97 5.53 27.36
C SER A 511 -17.30 6.47 26.35
N ASP A 512 -18.13 7.13 25.55
CA ASP A 512 -17.72 8.16 24.59
C ASP A 512 -17.34 9.46 25.31
N ILE A 513 -18.07 9.80 26.37
CA ILE A 513 -17.87 11.00 27.20
C ILE A 513 -16.43 11.09 27.72
N GLY A 514 -15.81 9.94 28.02
CA GLY A 514 -14.42 9.92 28.47
C GLY A 514 -13.46 10.46 27.42
N PHE A 515 -13.71 10.15 26.15
CA PHE A 515 -12.91 10.63 25.02
C PHE A 515 -13.22 12.08 24.64
N ASP A 516 -14.43 12.58 24.91
CA ASP A 516 -14.75 14.01 24.79
C ASP A 516 -13.96 14.83 25.81
N ILE A 517 -13.87 14.36 27.06
CA ILE A 517 -13.04 14.99 28.09
C ILE A 517 -11.55 14.93 27.70
N LEU A 518 -11.07 13.80 27.16
CA LEU A 518 -9.69 13.67 26.70
C LEU A 518 -9.38 14.62 25.53
N GLN A 519 -10.32 14.83 24.60
CA GLN A 519 -10.15 15.85 23.56
C GLN A 519 -9.95 17.24 24.17
N GLN A 520 -10.78 17.65 25.13
CA GLN A 520 -10.63 18.95 25.79
C GLN A 520 -9.26 19.08 26.49
N VAL A 521 -8.78 18.02 27.15
CA VAL A 521 -7.42 18.00 27.73
C VAL A 521 -6.36 18.18 26.65
N VAL A 522 -6.46 17.45 25.54
CA VAL A 522 -5.52 17.54 24.42
C VAL A 522 -5.51 18.94 23.84
N GLU A 523 -6.67 19.51 23.50
CA GLU A 523 -6.77 20.83 22.87
C GLU A 523 -6.26 21.94 23.81
N ARG A 524 -6.50 21.82 25.12
CA ARG A 524 -5.96 22.74 26.13
C ARG A 524 -4.43 22.68 26.20
N LEU A 525 -3.84 21.48 26.15
CA LEU A 525 -2.39 21.28 26.25
C LEU A 525 -1.64 21.55 24.95
N ALA A 526 -2.29 21.30 23.81
CA ALA A 526 -1.74 21.54 22.48
C ALA A 526 -1.96 22.99 22.03
N GLU A 527 -2.84 23.74 22.69
CA GLU A 527 -3.25 25.11 22.34
C GLU A 527 -3.80 25.23 20.91
N GLN A 528 -4.37 24.14 20.40
CA GLN A 528 -4.96 24.08 19.07
C GLN A 528 -6.00 22.95 18.96
N PRO A 529 -6.91 23.00 17.98
CA PRO A 529 -7.91 21.95 17.75
C PRO A 529 -7.29 20.57 17.51
N LEU A 530 -8.01 19.51 17.92
CA LEU A 530 -7.53 18.12 17.86
C LEU A 530 -7.12 17.70 16.43
N ASP A 531 -7.94 18.03 15.44
CA ASP A 531 -7.70 17.72 14.03
C ASP A 531 -6.42 18.41 13.50
N THR A 532 -6.22 19.68 13.84
CA THR A 532 -5.03 20.45 13.48
C THR A 532 -3.77 19.85 14.09
N TYR A 533 -3.82 19.50 15.39
CA TYR A 533 -2.71 18.86 16.09
C TYR A 533 -2.33 17.52 15.48
N LEU A 534 -3.31 16.66 15.21
CA LEU A 534 -3.06 15.36 14.62
C LEU A 534 -2.53 15.46 13.19
N ASN A 535 -3.07 16.38 12.39
CA ASN A 535 -2.62 16.58 11.02
C ASN A 535 -1.14 16.98 10.96
N GLN A 536 -0.72 17.93 11.80
CA GLN A 536 0.67 18.40 11.86
C GLN A 536 1.62 17.40 12.51
N THR A 537 1.18 16.70 13.56
CA THR A 537 2.06 15.84 14.37
C THR A 537 2.24 14.46 13.73
N PHE A 538 1.16 13.93 13.15
CA PHE A 538 1.11 12.56 12.66
C PHE A 538 0.75 12.47 11.19
N TYR A 539 -0.41 12.98 10.75
CA TYR A 539 -0.96 12.59 9.45
C TYR A 539 -0.11 13.06 8.27
N GLN A 540 0.21 14.36 8.19
CA GLN A 540 1.06 14.90 7.11
C GLN A 540 2.48 14.31 7.14
N PRO A 541 3.21 14.26 8.27
CA PRO A 541 4.56 13.68 8.29
C PRO A 541 4.62 12.19 7.94
N LEU A 542 3.56 11.43 8.24
CA LEU A 542 3.44 10.01 7.89
C LEU A 542 3.04 9.81 6.41
N GLY A 543 2.39 10.80 5.79
CA GLY A 543 1.85 10.74 4.43
C GLY A 543 0.41 10.22 4.36
N LEU A 544 -0.39 10.44 5.42
CA LEU A 544 -1.77 9.95 5.57
C LEU A 544 -2.76 10.98 5.02
N ASP A 545 -2.72 11.22 3.72
CA ASP A 545 -3.48 12.30 3.11
C ASP A 545 -4.98 12.02 3.04
N GLU A 546 -5.42 10.76 3.17
CA GLU A 546 -6.83 10.35 3.15
C GLU A 546 -7.42 10.20 4.57
N LEU A 547 -6.59 10.20 5.62
CA LEU A 547 -7.02 10.15 7.02
C LEU A 547 -7.33 11.56 7.55
N THR A 548 -8.60 11.92 7.63
CA THR A 548 -9.01 13.28 7.99
C THR A 548 -10.33 13.35 8.74
N PHE A 549 -10.55 14.46 9.45
CA PHE A 549 -11.88 14.86 9.90
C PHE A 549 -12.56 15.69 8.80
N ASN A 550 -13.89 15.71 8.77
CA ASN A 550 -14.67 16.52 7.83
C ASN A 550 -14.21 16.36 6.35
N PRO A 551 -14.27 15.14 5.78
CA PRO A 551 -13.70 14.84 4.47
C PRO A 551 -14.30 15.63 3.30
N LEU A 552 -15.50 16.20 3.44
CA LEU A 552 -16.14 17.02 2.40
C LEU A 552 -15.39 18.32 2.08
N HIS A 553 -14.45 18.75 2.93
CA HIS A 553 -13.61 19.91 2.64
C HIS A 553 -12.50 19.59 1.62
N THR A 554 -12.19 18.31 1.42
CA THR A 554 -11.02 17.87 0.64
C THR A 554 -11.41 16.93 -0.49
N PHE A 555 -12.41 16.08 -0.28
CA PHE A 555 -12.73 14.98 -1.18
C PHE A 555 -14.09 15.15 -1.85
N ASP A 556 -14.17 14.70 -3.09
CA ASP A 556 -15.44 14.53 -3.78
C ASP A 556 -16.31 13.53 -3.00
N VAL A 557 -17.57 13.89 -2.78
CA VAL A 557 -18.54 13.05 -2.06
C VAL A 557 -18.65 11.65 -2.64
N ASN A 558 -18.40 11.48 -3.95
CA ASN A 558 -18.43 10.19 -4.64
C ASN A 558 -17.33 9.24 -4.19
N ASN A 559 -16.24 9.74 -3.58
CA ASN A 559 -15.19 8.92 -3.00
C ASN A 559 -15.50 8.52 -1.54
N ILE A 560 -16.58 9.04 -0.95
CA ILE A 560 -16.93 8.79 0.46
C ILE A 560 -18.10 7.80 0.53
N ALA A 561 -17.97 6.77 1.35
CA ALA A 561 -19.04 5.80 1.60
C ALA A 561 -20.19 6.42 2.41
N PRO A 562 -21.46 6.27 2.00
CA PRO A 562 -22.61 6.70 2.79
C PRO A 562 -22.81 5.81 4.02
N THR A 563 -23.33 6.36 5.12
CA THR A 563 -23.51 5.63 6.39
C THR A 563 -24.97 5.29 6.68
N GLU A 564 -25.85 6.25 6.97
CA GLU A 564 -27.26 5.98 7.34
C GLU A 564 -28.20 6.99 6.71
N MET A 565 -29.39 6.56 6.28
CA MET A 565 -30.52 7.48 6.12
C MET A 565 -31.06 7.85 7.50
N ASP A 566 -30.55 8.95 8.09
CA ASP A 566 -30.83 9.33 9.47
C ASP A 566 -32.18 10.05 9.60
N ASN A 567 -33.26 9.27 9.62
CA ASN A 567 -34.61 9.79 9.79
C ASN A 567 -34.95 10.21 11.24
N ARG A 568 -34.07 9.94 12.22
CA ARG A 568 -34.32 10.22 13.64
C ARG A 568 -33.87 11.61 14.05
N PHE A 569 -32.77 12.06 13.48
CA PHE A 569 -32.17 13.35 13.79
C PHE A 569 -32.08 14.26 12.56
N ARG A 570 -31.21 13.96 11.60
CA ARG A 570 -30.85 14.91 10.52
C ARG A 570 -31.83 14.96 9.35
N GLY A 571 -32.65 13.92 9.15
CA GLY A 571 -33.61 13.82 8.04
C GLY A 571 -32.96 13.67 6.66
N VAL A 572 -31.69 13.25 6.58
CA VAL A 572 -30.93 13.13 5.34
C VAL A 572 -30.08 11.86 5.31
N LEU A 573 -29.62 11.48 4.12
CA LEU A 573 -28.56 10.49 3.97
C LEU A 573 -27.24 11.06 4.49
N VAL A 574 -26.74 10.49 5.57
CA VAL A 574 -25.44 10.85 6.14
C VAL A 574 -24.34 10.32 5.23
N ARG A 575 -23.58 11.25 4.66
CA ARG A 575 -22.44 10.97 3.77
C ARG A 575 -21.47 12.14 3.85
N GLY A 576 -20.22 11.86 4.25
CA GLY A 576 -19.17 12.88 4.37
C GLY A 576 -19.25 13.78 5.62
N THR A 577 -20.34 13.70 6.39
CA THR A 577 -20.36 14.11 7.80
C THR A 577 -20.43 12.87 8.69
N VAL A 578 -19.93 13.00 9.92
CA VAL A 578 -19.84 11.90 10.88
C VAL A 578 -21.21 11.27 11.19
N HIS A 579 -21.25 9.94 11.27
CA HIS A 579 -22.44 9.16 11.60
C HIS A 579 -22.92 9.42 13.03
N ASP A 580 -21.99 9.48 13.98
CA ASP A 580 -22.28 9.75 15.39
C ASP A 580 -22.95 11.13 15.59
N GLN A 581 -24.10 11.14 16.25
CA GLN A 581 -24.90 12.35 16.40
C GLN A 581 -24.22 13.38 17.32
N GLU A 582 -23.57 12.96 18.40
CA GLU A 582 -22.87 13.86 19.33
C GLU A 582 -21.69 14.54 18.60
N ALA A 583 -20.90 13.76 17.87
CA ALA A 583 -19.81 14.27 17.06
C ALA A 583 -20.30 15.23 15.95
N ALA A 584 -21.46 14.97 15.37
CA ALA A 584 -22.07 15.88 14.40
C ALA A 584 -22.41 17.24 15.03
N LEU A 585 -22.95 17.25 16.26
CA LEU A 585 -23.21 18.48 17.00
C LEU A 585 -21.90 19.22 17.38
N MET A 586 -20.79 18.51 17.53
CA MET A 586 -19.45 19.09 17.72
C MET A 586 -18.82 19.63 16.43
N GLY A 587 -19.50 19.54 15.28
CA GLY A 587 -18.98 19.97 13.97
C GLY A 587 -18.03 18.96 13.33
N GLY A 588 -18.18 17.68 13.68
CA GLY A 588 -17.47 16.56 13.05
C GLY A 588 -16.08 16.25 13.61
N VAL A 589 -15.50 17.12 14.43
CA VAL A 589 -14.23 16.88 15.14
C VAL A 589 -14.51 16.53 16.60
N ALA A 590 -14.57 15.24 16.91
CA ALA A 590 -14.85 14.75 18.24
C ALA A 590 -13.86 13.67 18.69
N GLY A 591 -13.59 13.62 19.99
CA GLY A 591 -12.58 12.73 20.55
C GLY A 591 -12.94 11.25 20.40
N HIS A 592 -14.23 10.94 20.30
CA HIS A 592 -14.76 9.58 20.27
C HIS A 592 -15.13 9.08 18.87
N ALA A 593 -15.33 9.97 17.89
CA ALA A 593 -15.80 9.70 16.53
C ALA A 593 -15.51 10.87 15.56
N GLY A 594 -15.66 10.66 14.25
CA GLY A 594 -15.57 11.73 13.24
C GLY A 594 -14.34 11.68 12.34
N LEU A 595 -13.41 10.78 12.60
CA LEU A 595 -12.32 10.51 11.68
C LEU A 595 -12.82 9.65 10.51
N PHE A 596 -12.35 10.00 9.32
CA PHE A 596 -12.58 9.28 8.07
C PHE A 596 -11.24 8.83 7.50
N GLY A 597 -11.21 7.71 6.77
CA GLY A 597 -9.99 7.28 6.11
C GLY A 597 -10.12 5.99 5.30
N THR A 598 -8.99 5.55 4.75
CA THR A 598 -8.84 4.33 3.97
C THR A 598 -8.06 3.27 4.74
N ALA A 599 -8.10 2.02 4.26
CA ALA A 599 -7.40 0.93 4.92
C ALA A 599 -5.88 1.12 4.91
N ASN A 600 -5.32 1.69 3.84
CA ASN A 600 -3.88 1.94 3.71
C ASN A 600 -3.37 2.95 4.75
N ASP A 601 -4.05 4.09 4.90
CA ASP A 601 -3.62 5.12 5.83
C ASP A 601 -3.69 4.66 7.29
N LEU A 602 -4.75 3.92 7.63
CA LEU A 602 -4.83 3.26 8.93
C LEU A 602 -3.71 2.23 9.11
N ALA A 603 -3.33 1.48 8.08
CA ALA A 603 -2.23 0.51 8.15
C ALA A 603 -0.91 1.19 8.49
N VAL A 604 -0.62 2.34 7.88
CA VAL A 604 0.59 3.12 8.15
C VAL A 604 0.62 3.60 9.60
N LEU A 605 -0.48 4.16 10.11
CA LEU A 605 -0.57 4.59 11.51
C LEU A 605 -0.42 3.40 12.47
N MET A 606 -1.05 2.26 12.16
CA MET A 606 -0.93 1.04 12.95
C MET A 606 0.50 0.45 12.88
N GLN A 607 1.19 0.55 11.74
CA GLN A 607 2.59 0.14 11.62
C GLN A 607 3.51 1.02 12.47
N MET A 608 3.25 2.33 12.54
CA MET A 608 3.97 3.23 13.46
C MET A 608 3.81 2.78 14.93
N ASN A 609 2.59 2.40 15.33
CA ASN A 609 2.33 1.85 16.66
C ASN A 609 3.04 0.50 16.88
N LEU A 610 2.92 -0.43 15.93
CA LEU A 610 3.58 -1.75 15.97
C LEU A 610 5.11 -1.62 16.09
N GLN A 611 5.67 -0.59 15.46
CA GLN A 611 7.09 -0.25 15.53
C GLN A 611 7.44 0.67 16.71
N ASN A 612 6.64 0.65 17.78
CA ASN A 612 6.86 1.39 19.03
C ASN A 612 7.12 2.88 18.81
N GLY A 613 6.34 3.53 17.95
CA GLY A 613 6.47 4.97 17.70
C GLY A 613 7.42 5.33 16.56
N PHE A 614 8.12 4.37 15.93
CA PHE A 614 9.05 4.65 14.84
C PHE A 614 8.41 4.39 13.47
N TYR A 615 8.52 5.33 12.53
CA TYR A 615 8.12 5.09 11.14
C TYR A 615 8.80 6.08 10.20
N GLY A 616 9.11 5.66 8.97
CA GLY A 616 9.65 6.57 7.94
C GLY A 616 10.95 7.26 8.34
N GLY A 617 11.76 6.64 9.21
CA GLY A 617 13.02 7.20 9.69
C GLY A 617 12.88 8.23 10.81
N LYS A 618 11.71 8.39 11.42
CA LYS A 618 11.41 9.32 12.52
C LYS A 618 10.81 8.59 13.71
N GLN A 619 11.20 8.98 14.93
CA GLN A 619 10.56 8.57 16.18
C GLN A 619 9.46 9.57 16.54
N TYR A 620 8.19 9.16 16.45
CA TYR A 620 7.01 9.99 16.73
C TYR A 620 6.58 9.92 18.20
N LEU A 621 6.70 8.74 18.81
CA LEU A 621 6.45 8.47 20.23
C LEU A 621 7.71 7.81 20.77
N SER A 622 8.15 8.08 22.00
CA SER A 622 9.28 7.33 22.56
C SER A 622 8.96 5.84 22.64
N ASP A 623 9.98 5.00 22.50
CA ASP A 623 9.87 3.54 22.36
C ASP A 623 9.13 2.83 23.51
N GLN A 624 9.04 3.44 24.68
CA GLN A 624 8.31 2.92 25.84
C GLN A 624 6.80 3.25 25.85
N ILE A 625 6.35 4.23 25.07
CA ILE A 625 4.98 4.76 25.15
C ILE A 625 3.97 3.76 24.61
N VAL A 626 4.20 3.22 23.40
CA VAL A 626 3.26 2.23 22.84
C VAL A 626 3.20 0.96 23.70
N PRO A 627 4.32 0.36 24.18
CA PRO A 627 4.27 -0.73 25.14
C PRO A 627 3.50 -0.40 26.43
N LEU A 628 3.67 0.80 26.99
CA LEU A 628 2.93 1.24 28.18
C LEU A 628 1.42 1.27 27.91
N PHE A 629 1.00 1.84 26.78
CA PHE A 629 -0.40 2.03 26.44
C PHE A 629 -1.10 0.74 25.98
N THR A 630 -0.36 -0.20 25.39
CA THR A 630 -0.92 -1.46 24.88
C THR A 630 -0.87 -2.61 25.89
N LYS A 631 -0.22 -2.41 27.05
CA LYS A 631 -0.22 -3.38 28.16
C LYS A 631 -1.55 -3.40 28.90
N THR A 632 -2.03 -4.59 29.28
CA THR A 632 -3.16 -4.72 30.21
C THR A 632 -2.84 -4.08 31.55
N GLN A 633 -3.66 -3.12 31.97
CA GLN A 633 -3.35 -2.30 33.15
C GLN A 633 -3.79 -2.95 34.47
N GLN A 634 -4.87 -3.76 34.46
CA GLN A 634 -5.45 -4.34 35.66
C GLN A 634 -6.02 -5.75 35.40
N PRO A 635 -6.01 -6.67 36.38
CA PRO A 635 -6.53 -8.04 36.18
C PRO A 635 -8.03 -8.11 35.82
N ASN A 636 -8.83 -7.18 36.33
CA ASN A 636 -10.28 -7.11 36.16
C ASN A 636 -10.73 -6.22 34.99
N ASN A 637 -9.79 -5.55 34.32
CA ASN A 637 -10.04 -4.75 33.11
C ASN A 637 -8.91 -5.03 32.13
N LYS A 638 -9.16 -5.94 31.19
CA LYS A 638 -8.11 -6.49 30.32
C LYS A 638 -7.56 -5.49 29.29
N ARG A 639 -8.15 -4.29 29.20
CA ARG A 639 -7.77 -3.24 28.24
C ARG A 639 -6.35 -2.70 28.43
N GLY A 640 -5.81 -2.19 27.32
CA GLY A 640 -4.76 -1.20 27.35
C GLY A 640 -5.31 0.19 27.69
N LEU A 641 -4.43 1.17 27.86
CA LEU A 641 -4.84 2.57 27.95
C LEU A 641 -5.38 2.99 26.58
N GLY A 642 -6.70 3.18 26.48
CA GLY A 642 -7.41 3.50 25.24
C GLY A 642 -7.65 2.30 24.32
N TRP A 643 -6.76 1.33 24.28
CA TRP A 643 -6.84 0.17 23.38
C TRP A 643 -7.75 -0.97 23.88
N ASP A 644 -8.49 -1.59 22.94
CA ASP A 644 -9.11 -2.89 23.18
C ASP A 644 -8.04 -4.00 23.22
N LYS A 645 -8.24 -4.98 24.11
CA LYS A 645 -7.48 -6.24 24.16
C LYS A 645 -8.46 -7.39 24.40
N LEU A 646 -9.24 -7.69 23.35
CA LEU A 646 -10.34 -8.66 23.42
C LEU A 646 -9.80 -10.08 23.57
N GLN A 647 -10.59 -10.95 24.22
CA GLN A 647 -10.24 -12.36 24.30
C GLN A 647 -10.48 -13.05 22.94
N PRO A 648 -9.75 -14.15 22.65
CA PRO A 648 -10.08 -15.05 21.55
C PRO A 648 -11.59 -15.34 21.44
N GLY A 649 -12.20 -15.05 20.27
CA GLY A 649 -13.63 -15.27 20.01
C GLY A 649 -14.58 -14.13 20.43
N GLU A 650 -14.08 -13.07 21.08
CA GLU A 650 -14.85 -11.87 21.42
C GLU A 650 -14.74 -10.82 20.29
N ASN A 651 -15.39 -11.03 19.14
CA ASN A 651 -15.28 -10.20 17.92
C ASN A 651 -13.88 -10.17 17.25
N VAL A 652 -12.98 -11.04 17.70
CA VAL A 652 -11.66 -11.28 17.12
C VAL A 652 -11.48 -12.78 16.91
N SER A 653 -10.57 -13.14 15.99
CA SER A 653 -10.14 -14.52 15.74
C SER A 653 -9.84 -15.25 17.04
N THR A 654 -10.16 -16.55 17.12
CA THR A 654 -9.73 -17.34 18.28
C THR A 654 -8.23 -17.65 18.28
N LEU A 655 -7.54 -17.36 17.18
CA LEU A 655 -6.09 -17.53 17.00
C LEU A 655 -5.31 -16.25 17.31
N ILE A 656 -5.97 -15.17 17.73
CA ILE A 656 -5.32 -13.89 18.06
C ILE A 656 -4.39 -14.03 19.27
N SER A 657 -3.22 -13.39 19.22
CA SER A 657 -2.29 -13.43 20.34
C SER A 657 -2.74 -12.56 21.51
N ALA A 658 -2.27 -12.88 22.72
CA ALA A 658 -2.66 -12.18 23.94
C ALA A 658 -2.19 -10.71 23.98
N ASN A 659 -1.09 -10.39 23.29
CA ASN A 659 -0.58 -9.03 23.25
C ASN A 659 -1.24 -8.16 22.18
N ALA A 660 -2.09 -8.73 21.32
CA ALA A 660 -2.80 -7.97 20.31
C ALA A 660 -3.64 -6.85 20.94
N PHE A 661 -3.78 -5.77 20.18
CA PHE A 661 -4.54 -4.59 20.56
C PHE A 661 -5.21 -3.96 19.35
N GLY A 662 -6.31 -3.24 19.57
CA GLY A 662 -7.07 -2.68 18.46
C GLY A 662 -8.30 -1.91 18.89
N HIS A 663 -9.22 -1.71 17.95
CA HIS A 663 -10.53 -1.15 18.22
C HIS A 663 -11.51 -1.47 17.10
N THR A 664 -12.80 -1.50 17.42
CA THR A 664 -13.89 -1.61 16.44
C THR A 664 -14.66 -0.30 16.26
N GLY A 665 -15.26 -0.09 15.10
CA GLY A 665 -16.15 1.04 14.81
C GLY A 665 -17.58 0.58 14.53
N PHE A 666 -18.54 1.41 14.94
CA PHE A 666 -19.97 1.11 14.82
C PHE A 666 -20.45 1.02 13.36
N THR A 667 -19.82 1.77 12.46
CA THR A 667 -20.10 1.80 11.01
C THR A 667 -19.71 0.51 10.29
N GLY A 668 -18.99 -0.40 10.94
CA GLY A 668 -18.56 -1.69 10.40
C GLY A 668 -17.05 -1.88 10.40
N THR A 669 -16.29 -0.87 10.82
CA THR A 669 -14.82 -0.84 10.74
C THR A 669 -14.14 -1.60 11.89
N CYS A 670 -12.90 -2.06 11.69
CA CYS A 670 -11.99 -2.42 12.78
C CYS A 670 -10.53 -2.31 12.35
N VAL A 671 -9.66 -2.11 13.34
CA VAL A 671 -8.20 -2.19 13.22
C VAL A 671 -7.67 -3.09 14.33
N TRP A 672 -6.76 -4.00 13.99
CA TRP A 672 -6.10 -4.90 14.93
C TRP A 672 -4.61 -4.99 14.61
N VAL A 673 -3.79 -4.86 15.65
CA VAL A 673 -2.34 -5.02 15.61
C VAL A 673 -1.98 -6.17 16.53
N ASP A 674 -1.25 -7.15 16.02
CA ASP A 674 -0.69 -8.26 16.78
C ASP A 674 0.84 -8.19 16.75
N PRO A 675 1.47 -7.67 17.83
CA PRO A 675 2.93 -7.60 17.94
C PRO A 675 3.63 -8.94 17.99
N ASP A 676 2.96 -10.00 18.48
CA ASP A 676 3.56 -11.33 18.61
C ASP A 676 3.74 -11.95 17.21
N GLU A 677 2.92 -11.53 16.25
CA GLU A 677 2.91 -11.99 14.86
C GLU A 677 3.39 -10.94 13.84
N ASP A 678 3.81 -9.75 14.28
CA ASP A 678 4.12 -8.60 13.42
C ASP A 678 3.04 -8.38 12.33
N LEU A 679 1.77 -8.41 12.77
CA LEU A 679 0.58 -8.48 11.91
C LEU A 679 -0.35 -7.27 12.14
N ILE A 680 -0.89 -6.74 11.05
CA ILE A 680 -1.95 -5.73 11.06
C ILE A 680 -3.12 -6.26 10.21
N TYR A 681 -4.32 -6.18 10.77
CA TYR A 681 -5.58 -6.51 10.10
C TYR A 681 -6.54 -5.32 10.16
N ILE A 682 -7.01 -4.89 8.99
CA ILE A 682 -7.96 -3.80 8.85
C ILE A 682 -9.12 -4.27 7.99
N PHE A 683 -10.33 -3.93 8.45
CA PHE A 683 -11.57 -4.16 7.72
C PHE A 683 -12.42 -2.92 7.82
N LEU A 684 -12.77 -2.32 6.69
CA LEU A 684 -13.64 -1.14 6.61
C LEU A 684 -14.88 -1.48 5.82
N SER A 685 -16.05 -1.11 6.33
CA SER A 685 -17.30 -1.21 5.60
C SER A 685 -18.26 -0.13 6.08
N ASN A 686 -19.35 0.06 5.34
CA ASN A 686 -20.47 0.91 5.70
C ASN A 686 -21.72 0.05 5.97
N ARG A 687 -21.58 -0.97 6.84
CA ARG A 687 -22.66 -1.94 7.15
C ARG A 687 -23.94 -1.30 7.66
N VAL A 688 -23.84 -0.11 8.25
CA VAL A 688 -25.00 0.66 8.77
C VAL A 688 -25.84 1.27 7.65
N TYR A 689 -25.40 1.19 6.39
CA TYR A 689 -26.19 1.63 5.25
C TYR A 689 -27.23 0.58 4.87
N PRO A 690 -28.49 0.97 4.56
CA PRO A 690 -29.05 2.31 4.75
C PRO A 690 -29.56 2.58 6.18
N THR A 691 -29.65 1.55 7.04
CA THR A 691 -30.14 1.69 8.43
C THR A 691 -29.23 0.98 9.44
N VAL A 692 -29.06 1.58 10.62
CA VAL A 692 -28.25 1.00 11.72
C VAL A 692 -28.81 -0.30 12.30
N ASN A 693 -30.05 -0.66 11.95
CA ASN A 693 -30.68 -1.90 12.39
C ASN A 693 -30.01 -3.15 11.78
N ASN A 694 -29.14 -2.97 10.78
CA ASN A 694 -28.37 -4.07 10.21
C ASN A 694 -27.29 -4.58 11.20
N THR A 695 -27.63 -5.66 11.89
CA THR A 695 -26.74 -6.35 12.85
C THR A 695 -26.01 -7.56 12.25
N LYS A 696 -26.20 -7.85 10.95
CA LYS A 696 -25.69 -9.08 10.31
C LYS A 696 -24.17 -9.20 10.42
N LEU A 697 -23.42 -8.11 10.34
CA LEU A 697 -21.96 -8.14 10.42
C LEU A 697 -21.46 -8.74 11.75
N ALA A 698 -22.10 -8.36 12.87
CA ALA A 698 -21.80 -8.93 14.19
C ALA A 698 -22.37 -10.35 14.33
N ARG A 699 -23.62 -10.57 13.90
CA ARG A 699 -24.29 -11.87 13.98
C ARG A 699 -23.55 -12.98 13.21
N TYR A 700 -23.01 -12.64 12.04
CA TYR A 700 -22.25 -13.56 11.19
C TYR A 700 -20.76 -13.60 11.53
N LYS A 701 -20.33 -12.83 12.54
CA LYS A 701 -18.94 -12.78 13.01
C LYS A 701 -17.94 -12.47 11.88
N VAL A 702 -18.33 -11.61 10.92
CA VAL A 702 -17.56 -11.38 9.68
C VAL A 702 -16.09 -11.01 9.96
N ARG A 703 -15.87 -10.05 10.87
CA ARG A 703 -14.53 -9.59 11.25
C ARG A 703 -13.69 -10.72 11.85
N GLU A 704 -14.25 -11.49 12.78
CA GLU A 704 -13.59 -12.64 13.41
C GLU A 704 -13.25 -13.74 12.39
N LYS A 705 -14.19 -14.10 11.50
CA LYS A 705 -13.99 -15.15 10.51
C LYS A 705 -12.94 -14.76 9.46
N ILE A 706 -13.00 -13.53 8.92
CA ILE A 706 -11.97 -13.03 7.99
C ILE A 706 -10.61 -12.98 8.67
N GLN A 707 -10.53 -12.43 9.89
CA GLN A 707 -9.29 -12.41 10.66
C GLN A 707 -8.75 -13.83 10.89
N SER A 708 -9.61 -14.82 11.15
CA SER A 708 -9.20 -16.22 11.33
C SER A 708 -8.57 -16.83 10.06
N VAL A 709 -9.04 -16.45 8.87
CA VAL A 709 -8.40 -16.84 7.60
C VAL A 709 -6.98 -16.26 7.51
N VAL A 710 -6.79 -15.00 7.95
CA VAL A 710 -5.46 -14.37 8.00
C VAL A 710 -4.51 -15.16 8.89
N TYR A 711 -4.93 -15.52 10.10
CA TYR A 711 -4.12 -16.36 10.98
C TYR A 711 -3.86 -17.75 10.39
N SER A 712 -4.86 -18.34 9.75
CA SER A 712 -4.71 -19.67 9.14
C SER A 712 -3.73 -19.68 7.97
N ALA A 713 -3.61 -18.56 7.24
CA ALA A 713 -2.63 -18.41 6.17
C ALA A 713 -1.17 -18.47 6.66
N MET A 714 -0.90 -18.35 7.96
CA MET A 714 0.43 -18.53 8.57
C MET A 714 0.82 -20.00 8.79
N GLY A 715 -0.03 -20.97 8.44
CA GLY A 715 0.22 -22.39 8.63
C GLY A 715 -0.57 -23.04 9.77
N ALA A 716 -1.69 -22.44 10.21
CA ALA A 716 -2.63 -23.14 11.09
C ALA A 716 -3.31 -24.30 10.32
N PRO A 717 -3.67 -25.42 10.97
CA PRO A 717 -4.14 -26.62 10.26
C PRO A 717 -5.37 -26.35 9.38
N ASP A 718 -5.33 -26.81 8.13
CA ASP A 718 -6.37 -26.62 7.09
C ASP A 718 -7.80 -26.98 7.55
N GLY A 719 -7.94 -27.87 8.54
CA GLY A 719 -9.23 -28.25 9.13
C GLY A 719 -9.92 -27.15 9.94
N TYR A 720 -9.20 -26.12 10.37
CA TYR A 720 -9.77 -25.00 11.13
C TYR A 720 -10.62 -24.09 10.22
N VAL A 721 -10.15 -23.82 9.00
CA VAL A 721 -10.84 -22.93 8.04
C VAL A 721 -12.09 -23.58 7.45
N ALA A 722 -12.04 -24.90 7.16
CA ALA A 722 -13.20 -25.64 6.66
C ALA A 722 -14.37 -25.69 7.67
N GLY A 723 -14.10 -25.49 8.97
CA GLY A 723 -15.12 -25.35 10.01
C GLY A 723 -15.73 -23.96 10.11
N LEU A 724 -15.09 -22.92 9.58
CA LEU A 724 -15.58 -21.53 9.60
C LEU A 724 -16.56 -21.21 8.46
N GLU A 725 -16.46 -21.96 7.35
CA GLU A 725 -17.34 -21.85 6.17
C GLU A 725 -18.70 -22.53 6.38
N LYS A 726 -18.79 -23.51 7.30
CA LYS A 726 -20.05 -24.07 7.80
C LYS A 726 -20.67 -23.17 8.88
#